data_AF-A0A182SVF2-F1
#
_entry.id   AF-A0A182SVF2-F1
#
_cell.length_a   1.000
_cell.length_b   1.000
_cell.length_c   1.000
_cell.angle_alpha   90.00
_cell.angle_beta   90.00
_cell.angle_gamma   90.00
#
_symmetry.space_group_name_H-M   'P 1'
#
loop_
_entity.id
_entity.type
_entity.pdbx_description
1 polymer ?
#
loop_
_entity_poly.entity_id
_entity_poly.type
_entity_poly.pdbx_seq_one_letter_code
_entity_poly.pdbx_strand_id
1 'polypeptide(L)'
;GAEQPEETNQQHAAQEHTTVSYREDLSDYNFSKFAATYFANNASYQFSKRKLKSSLLDLYSAADVISAQALWITILRFMGDMADAKYEDESDESKHKPVMQRVSTTLGRNFAKSKDFQAFQETLTEHDRKMIHRTLKKKSKIPSELKSIMENNEEITDYQEFLNNRSNNLDKLHFIIGHGILNKHLRDEIFCQICKQLTNNPTATSHAKGWILLSLCVGCFPPSERFEKYLRPELYAPYCEHRLDRTLKNGTRRQPPSLMELQATKTKKPMNVSVILMDGTNRTIETDSATTAEELCEKIGDMIMLKDRFGFSIFITMQDKVLSLQSGREFLMDAISNCEQYAKEQGLSERAADWKIFFRKELFAPWHDPAIDPIATGLIYAQIVRGLNLGELVSNSDKDLAMLAALQYYAEYGSEMNAKTLQERLKDFVPKSVLRSETAPRWMQMIETAFKKSRCVKEFLQRAVAKEDIVLFAKITWGMMFSRFFEAVQSGGPSLASANIIIAINWSGLFLVDEQEQVLAELSYPEVVHVSCEEDEETDVGTLYLGTIQGEEFSFKTFDARVVSDLVNYIIDELKRRSIYAVVVQSYKSETTDDTVLSLLKGDLIALGQGFTGESIMAEEATWGYGECNGKSGYFPTESIYILPTIMPPTGVVLNFYKKENAIKSKKHAGPIYNTVQRKKMHTLQRFGADHFRAPIANVSSSTSINSVRKSTVEQLWKHTRDPMKAPLLERLQNDRAKCDTAVMIFTFILKYMGDLPKSREQIDVAKIFTPAMADDLVRDEVFCQIMRQLTENKIQISEERGWDLLWLATGVMLPSQPLQKELFTFLRTRKHPIAVDCLQRLQKTIKLGTRKYPPYIVEVEAIRYRTVEIYHKVYFPDDTDEAFQIESSTKTKDLIQTITRRLELKSGEGFSLFIKVMDKVLSVPEDYFLFDFIYELMEWLRETHPSRTNDNRIQCEYQLFFMRKLWINVVPGRDRNADEIFHFHQEVPKLLQGYYQLTREQVVDLAAYIFWAQYEVTDVPLLGKNFHDFLPMLMAKDAERLQKIDHWKRDIIAKVDSLKGISVSEAKLAFLKLMQQFSMFGSTFFVVKQATDQNLPPTLLIAINRTGFHLIEPHTKEILHSYSYTELNFWSSGNTFFHIKFGNMMGSTKLLLETKQGYKMDELLASYIRNFKAQAQRN
;
A
#
# COMPACT_ATOMS: atom_id res chain seq x y z
N GLY A 1 26.81 -49.11 33.66
CA GLY A 1 27.23 -47.79 34.14
C GLY A 1 27.00 -46.80 33.02
N ALA A 2 26.11 -45.84 33.27
CA ALA A 2 25.72 -44.67 32.46
C ALA A 2 25.20 -45.00 31.04
N GLU A 3 23.91 -45.30 30.89
CA GLU A 3 22.78 -44.36 30.65
C GLU A 3 22.79 -43.70 29.25
N GLN A 4 21.95 -44.27 28.37
CA GLN A 4 21.25 -43.64 27.23
C GLN A 4 19.94 -42.97 27.75
N PRO A 5 19.11 -42.18 26.98
CA PRO A 5 18.95 -42.18 25.52
C PRO A 5 18.49 -40.84 24.83
N GLU A 6 18.28 -40.96 23.50
CA GLU A 6 17.18 -40.40 22.67
C GLU A 6 17.21 -38.99 22.02
N GLU A 7 17.00 -39.04 20.70
CA GLU A 7 16.75 -37.99 19.71
C GLU A 7 15.33 -37.40 19.80
N THR A 8 15.13 -36.16 19.33
CA THR A 8 13.91 -35.80 18.57
C THR A 8 14.01 -34.47 17.80
N ASN A 9 13.86 -34.55 16.47
CA ASN A 9 13.24 -33.63 15.49
C ASN A 9 13.18 -32.09 15.69
N GLN A 10 13.57 -31.33 14.65
CA GLN A 10 12.86 -30.15 14.08
C GLN A 10 13.59 -29.66 12.80
N GLN A 11 13.03 -29.79 11.59
CA GLN A 11 12.04 -28.95 10.89
C GLN A 11 12.54 -27.55 10.46
N HIS A 12 12.44 -27.34 9.14
CA HIS A 12 12.72 -26.14 8.35
C HIS A 12 12.03 -24.87 8.87
N ALA A 13 12.76 -23.75 8.87
CA ALA A 13 12.21 -22.40 9.00
C ALA A 13 12.73 -21.52 7.84
N ALA A 14 11.81 -20.84 7.17
CA ALA A 14 12.03 -19.86 6.11
C ALA A 14 12.70 -18.58 6.66
N GLN A 15 13.59 -17.97 5.90
CA GLN A 15 14.24 -16.70 6.26
C GLN A 15 13.35 -15.50 5.89
N GLU A 16 12.79 -14.85 6.91
CA GLU A 16 12.13 -13.55 6.82
C GLU A 16 13.18 -12.42 6.67
N HIS A 17 12.94 -11.48 5.75
CA HIS A 17 13.73 -10.27 5.56
C HIS A 17 13.54 -9.31 6.75
N THR A 18 14.60 -9.06 7.50
CA THR A 18 14.65 -8.06 8.57
C THR A 18 14.88 -6.65 8.00
N THR A 19 13.83 -5.84 8.00
CA THR A 19 13.92 -4.38 7.87
C THR A 19 14.68 -3.79 9.07
N VAL A 20 15.87 -3.24 8.86
CA VAL A 20 16.60 -2.50 9.90
C VAL A 20 15.93 -1.15 10.12
N SER A 21 14.99 -1.12 11.07
CA SER A 21 14.41 0.09 11.66
C SER A 21 15.51 0.90 12.37
N TYR A 22 15.63 2.20 12.06
CA TYR A 22 16.40 3.15 12.87
C TYR A 22 15.77 3.19 14.27
N ARG A 23 16.31 2.43 15.22
CA ARG A 23 15.91 2.53 16.62
C ARG A 23 16.38 3.89 17.16
N GLU A 24 15.42 4.74 17.51
CA GLU A 24 15.66 5.96 18.29
C GLU A 24 16.50 5.59 19.53
N ASP A 25 17.52 6.37 19.87
CA ASP A 25 18.35 6.06 21.05
C ASP A 25 17.54 6.32 22.32
N LEU A 26 17.05 5.24 22.94
CA LEU A 26 16.24 5.28 24.14
C LEU A 26 17.06 5.13 25.43
N SER A 27 18.40 5.19 25.38
CA SER A 27 19.24 4.98 26.57
C SER A 27 18.96 5.98 27.70
N ASP A 28 18.47 7.17 27.37
CA ASP A 28 18.11 8.21 28.34
C ASP A 28 16.75 8.01 29.00
N TYR A 29 15.89 7.14 28.46
CA TYR A 29 14.56 6.85 28.98
C TYR A 29 14.63 5.66 29.95
N ASN A 30 14.52 5.94 31.25
CA ASN A 30 14.55 4.93 32.29
C ASN A 30 13.29 5.06 33.16
N PHE A 31 12.66 3.94 33.53
CA PHE A 31 11.46 3.91 34.37
C PHE A 31 11.64 4.67 35.70
N SER A 32 12.83 4.62 36.29
CA SER A 32 13.15 5.38 37.51
C SER A 32 13.02 6.90 37.32
N LYS A 33 13.39 7.45 36.15
CA LYS A 33 13.22 8.87 35.81
C LYS A 33 11.74 9.21 35.62
N PHE A 34 10.98 8.32 34.98
CA PHE A 34 9.54 8.50 34.81
C PHE A 34 8.83 8.53 36.16
N ALA A 35 9.11 7.55 37.02
CA ALA A 35 8.53 7.46 38.36
C ALA A 35 8.89 8.68 39.22
N ALA A 36 10.14 9.16 39.20
CA ALA A 36 10.54 10.36 39.93
C ALA A 36 9.77 11.63 39.49
N THR A 37 9.31 11.68 38.25
CA THR A 37 8.61 12.83 37.69
C THR A 37 7.10 12.76 37.90
N TYR A 38 6.52 11.55 37.82
CA TYR A 38 5.05 11.39 37.70
C TYR A 38 4.40 10.56 38.79
N PHE A 39 5.15 9.88 39.66
CA PHE A 39 4.53 9.15 40.76
C PHE A 39 4.00 10.12 41.82
N ALA A 40 2.70 10.07 42.05
CA ALA A 40 2.03 10.77 43.12
C ALA A 40 2.47 10.24 44.50
N ASN A 41 2.38 11.10 45.52
CA ASN A 41 2.62 10.75 46.93
C ASN A 41 4.00 10.15 47.25
N ASN A 42 5.04 10.48 46.45
CA ASN A 42 6.40 9.94 46.59
C ASN A 42 6.43 8.40 46.66
N ALA A 43 5.56 7.74 45.89
CA ALA A 43 5.55 6.29 45.82
C ALA A 43 6.90 5.77 45.27
N SER A 44 7.46 4.73 45.89
CA SER A 44 8.69 4.10 45.39
C SER A 44 8.44 3.43 44.04
N TYR A 45 9.43 3.39 43.16
CA TYR A 45 9.38 2.65 41.89
C TYR A 45 9.79 1.18 42.02
N GLN A 46 10.22 0.73 43.21
CA GLN A 46 10.72 -0.63 43.45
C GLN A 46 9.61 -1.59 43.92
N PHE A 47 9.86 -2.89 43.79
CA PHE A 47 8.97 -3.98 44.22
C PHE A 47 8.37 -3.78 45.63
N SER A 48 7.08 -4.09 45.80
CA SER A 48 6.38 -4.00 47.08
C SER A 48 5.25 -5.04 47.20
N LYS A 49 5.12 -5.64 48.40
CA LYS A 49 3.96 -6.48 48.75
C LYS A 49 2.83 -5.70 49.43
N ARG A 50 3.04 -4.42 49.72
CA ARG A 50 2.06 -3.57 50.41
C ARG A 50 0.97 -3.13 49.45
N LYS A 51 -0.27 -3.04 49.94
CA LYS A 51 -1.38 -2.41 49.20
C LYS A 51 -1.05 -0.94 48.95
N LEU A 52 -1.42 -0.44 47.77
CA LEU A 52 -1.34 0.99 47.47
C LEU A 52 -2.35 1.77 48.31
N LYS A 53 -1.93 2.93 48.83
CA LYS A 53 -2.81 3.87 49.54
C LYS A 53 -3.61 4.76 48.58
N SER A 54 -3.11 4.95 47.36
CA SER A 54 -3.67 5.74 46.25
C SER A 54 -3.10 5.20 44.93
N SER A 55 -3.55 5.67 43.77
CA SER A 55 -2.91 5.39 42.47
C SER A 55 -1.43 5.82 42.46
N LEU A 56 -0.63 5.22 41.56
CA LEU A 56 0.75 5.65 41.34
C LEU A 56 0.80 6.96 40.58
N LEU A 57 -0.05 7.13 39.56
CA LEU A 57 -0.19 8.35 38.76
C LEU A 57 -1.34 9.23 39.28
N ASP A 58 -1.32 10.50 38.87
CA ASP A 58 -2.43 11.43 39.13
C ASP A 58 -3.59 11.14 38.15
N LEU A 59 -4.71 10.62 38.68
CA LEU A 59 -5.88 10.19 37.91
C LEU A 59 -7.04 11.17 38.10
N TYR A 60 -7.78 11.46 37.03
CA TYR A 60 -8.80 12.52 37.01
C TYR A 60 -10.04 12.22 37.87
N SER A 61 -10.41 10.94 38.04
CA SER A 61 -11.63 10.52 38.75
C SER A 61 -11.30 9.71 40.01
N ALA A 62 -12.08 9.94 41.08
CA ALA A 62 -12.01 9.12 42.29
C ALA A 62 -12.30 7.62 42.01
N ALA A 63 -13.15 7.33 41.02
CA ALA A 63 -13.45 5.97 40.57
C ALA A 63 -12.22 5.31 39.91
N ASP A 64 -11.41 6.07 39.17
CA ASP A 64 -10.18 5.57 38.55
C ASP A 64 -9.11 5.27 39.62
N VAL A 65 -9.05 6.06 40.69
CA VAL A 65 -8.16 5.81 41.84
C VAL A 65 -8.55 4.51 42.57
N ILE A 66 -9.84 4.26 42.77
CA ILE A 66 -10.33 3.01 43.36
C ILE A 66 -10.03 1.82 42.43
N SER A 67 -10.24 2.00 41.12
CA SER A 67 -9.93 0.99 40.10
C SER A 67 -8.42 0.66 40.10
N ALA A 68 -7.55 1.67 40.18
CA ALA A 68 -6.11 1.49 40.28
C ALA A 68 -5.70 0.70 41.53
N GLN A 69 -6.36 0.91 42.67
CA GLN A 69 -6.13 0.12 43.89
C GLN A 69 -6.57 -1.34 43.72
N ALA A 70 -7.72 -1.58 43.09
CA ALA A 70 -8.23 -2.93 42.81
C ALA A 70 -7.33 -3.68 41.80
N LEU A 71 -6.84 -2.97 40.77
CA LEU A 71 -5.86 -3.47 39.81
C LEU A 71 -4.58 -3.88 40.51
N TRP A 72 -4.05 -3.06 41.42
CA TRP A 72 -2.84 -3.38 42.18
C TRP A 72 -2.97 -4.67 42.99
N ILE A 73 -4.08 -4.85 43.70
CA ILE A 73 -4.35 -6.07 44.47
C ILE A 73 -4.42 -7.28 43.54
N THR A 74 -5.09 -7.14 42.40
CA THR A 74 -5.23 -8.20 41.40
C THR A 74 -3.88 -8.58 40.78
N ILE A 75 -3.02 -7.60 40.49
CA ILE A 75 -1.65 -7.81 40.00
C ILE A 75 -0.82 -8.58 41.03
N LEU A 76 -0.85 -8.17 42.31
CA LEU A 76 -0.15 -8.87 43.39
C LEU A 76 -0.61 -10.32 43.54
N ARG A 77 -1.93 -10.58 43.46
CA ARG A 77 -2.49 -11.93 43.53
C ARG A 77 -2.16 -12.78 42.31
N PHE A 78 -2.14 -12.18 41.12
CA PHE A 78 -1.72 -12.87 39.90
C PHE A 78 -0.25 -13.31 40.03
N MET A 79 0.63 -12.37 40.40
CA MET A 79 2.07 -12.61 40.57
C MET A 79 2.40 -13.53 41.76
N GLY A 80 1.47 -13.70 42.71
CA GLY A 80 1.67 -14.54 43.90
C GLY A 80 2.38 -13.80 45.04
N ASP A 81 2.43 -12.47 44.99
CA ASP A 81 2.97 -11.60 46.02
C ASP A 81 1.97 -11.32 47.14
N MET A 82 0.69 -11.61 46.90
CA MET A 82 -0.41 -11.56 47.87
C MET A 82 -1.23 -12.85 47.76
N ALA A 83 -1.73 -13.35 48.91
CA ALA A 83 -2.61 -14.51 48.94
C ALA A 83 -3.97 -14.22 48.26
N ASP A 84 -4.54 -15.26 47.65
CA ASP A 84 -5.91 -15.22 47.15
C ASP A 84 -6.93 -15.09 48.29
N ALA A 85 -8.16 -14.70 47.94
CA ALA A 85 -9.24 -14.59 48.90
C ALA A 85 -9.61 -15.96 49.52
N LYS A 86 -10.26 -15.94 50.69
CA LYS A 86 -10.64 -17.15 51.45
C LYS A 86 -11.82 -17.87 50.75
N TYR A 87 -11.99 -19.17 51.02
CA TYR A 87 -13.13 -19.95 50.54
C TYR A 87 -14.42 -19.42 51.17
N GLU A 88 -15.26 -18.75 50.38
CA GLU A 88 -16.67 -18.51 50.68
C GLU A 88 -17.49 -19.16 49.56
N ASP A 89 -18.65 -19.74 49.91
CA ASP A 89 -19.52 -20.42 48.94
C ASP A 89 -20.13 -19.39 47.98
N GLU A 90 -19.50 -19.22 46.82
CA GLU A 90 -20.02 -18.42 45.72
C GLU A 90 -21.38 -18.95 45.24
N SER A 91 -22.36 -18.06 45.05
CA SER A 91 -23.63 -18.38 44.41
C SER A 91 -23.40 -18.84 42.96
N ASP A 92 -24.12 -19.87 42.50
CA ASP A 92 -23.96 -20.45 41.14
C ASP A 92 -24.18 -19.41 40.01
N GLU A 93 -24.95 -18.35 40.26
CA GLU A 93 -25.13 -17.23 39.32
C GLU A 93 -23.87 -16.35 39.15
N SER A 94 -23.01 -16.27 40.16
CA SER A 94 -21.80 -15.44 40.11
C SER A 94 -20.67 -16.13 39.34
N LYS A 95 -20.52 -17.46 39.45
CA LYS A 95 -19.47 -18.25 38.78
C LYS A 95 -19.46 -18.15 37.25
N HIS A 96 -20.64 -17.96 36.65
CA HIS A 96 -20.84 -18.05 35.19
C HIS A 96 -20.83 -16.69 34.48
N LYS A 97 -20.76 -15.57 35.23
CA LYS A 97 -20.73 -14.22 34.63
C LYS A 97 -19.31 -13.88 34.15
N PRO A 98 -19.11 -13.48 32.87
CA PRO A 98 -17.82 -13.05 32.35
C PRO A 98 -17.29 -11.83 33.11
N VAL A 99 -15.98 -11.81 33.37
CA VAL A 99 -15.33 -10.69 34.06
C VAL A 99 -15.50 -9.39 33.28
N MET A 100 -15.39 -9.44 31.95
CA MET A 100 -15.61 -8.27 31.09
C MET A 100 -17.00 -7.66 31.26
N GLN A 101 -18.03 -8.50 31.45
CA GLN A 101 -19.38 -8.00 31.69
C GLN A 101 -19.42 -7.21 33.00
N ARG A 102 -18.81 -7.73 34.07
CA ARG A 102 -18.74 -7.02 35.37
C ARG A 102 -18.00 -5.68 35.23
N VAL A 103 -16.84 -5.69 34.57
CA VAL A 103 -16.02 -4.48 34.35
C VAL A 103 -16.76 -3.44 33.49
N SER A 104 -17.49 -3.87 32.45
CA SER A 104 -18.30 -2.97 31.64
C SER A 104 -19.48 -2.38 32.41
N THR A 105 -20.11 -3.15 33.31
CA THR A 105 -21.17 -2.64 34.19
C THR A 105 -20.62 -1.58 35.14
N THR A 106 -19.41 -1.79 35.69
CA THR A 106 -18.77 -0.84 36.63
C THR A 106 -18.27 0.43 35.93
N LEU A 107 -17.71 0.34 34.71
CA LEU A 107 -17.18 1.50 33.96
C LEU A 107 -18.24 2.26 33.15
N GLY A 108 -19.30 1.59 32.69
CA GLY A 108 -20.41 2.18 31.92
C GLY A 108 -21.23 3.23 32.68
N ARG A 109 -21.08 3.29 34.02
CA ARG A 109 -21.73 4.27 34.91
C ARG A 109 -21.24 5.71 34.73
N ASN A 110 -20.03 5.92 34.19
CA ASN A 110 -19.47 7.25 33.92
C ASN A 110 -19.82 7.79 32.52
N PHE A 111 -19.98 6.91 31.53
CA PHE A 111 -20.39 7.29 30.16
C PHE A 111 -21.87 7.70 30.09
N ALA A 112 -22.74 7.05 30.88
CA ALA A 112 -24.17 7.38 30.98
C ALA A 112 -24.47 8.78 31.57
N LYS A 113 -23.48 9.47 32.15
CA LYS A 113 -23.60 10.83 32.71
C LYS A 113 -23.26 11.94 31.69
N SER A 114 -22.82 11.60 30.48
CA SER A 114 -22.63 12.59 29.40
C SER A 114 -23.99 13.18 28.97
N LYS A 115 -24.04 14.51 28.81
CA LYS A 115 -25.25 15.23 28.38
C LYS A 115 -25.74 14.79 27.01
N ASP A 116 -24.83 14.32 26.16
CA ASP A 116 -25.13 13.91 24.79
C ASP A 116 -25.72 12.49 24.72
N PHE A 117 -25.34 11.61 25.65
CA PHE A 117 -25.93 10.28 25.79
C PHE A 117 -27.34 10.33 26.41
N GLN A 118 -27.58 11.25 27.35
CA GLN A 118 -28.91 11.46 27.94
C GLN A 118 -29.92 11.96 26.90
N ALA A 119 -29.52 12.91 26.04
CA ALA A 119 -30.34 13.39 24.94
C ALA A 119 -30.63 12.30 23.87
N PHE A 120 -29.68 11.38 23.66
CA PHE A 120 -29.85 10.24 22.75
C PHE A 120 -30.73 9.12 23.31
N GLN A 121 -30.85 9.01 24.63
CA GLN A 121 -31.62 7.95 25.29
C GLN A 121 -33.10 8.31 25.49
N GLU A 122 -33.42 9.60 25.58
CA GLU A 122 -34.78 10.15 25.68
C GLU A 122 -35.59 9.98 24.37
N THR A 123 -34.93 9.65 23.25
CA THR A 123 -35.55 9.50 21.93
C THR A 123 -35.90 8.06 21.54
N LEU A 124 -35.54 7.05 22.35
CA LEU A 124 -35.71 5.62 22.02
C LEU A 124 -36.87 4.96 22.78
N THR A 125 -37.70 4.17 22.08
CA THR A 125 -38.85 3.46 22.66
C THR A 125 -38.45 2.14 23.34
N GLU A 126 -39.35 1.59 24.17
CA GLU A 126 -39.12 0.34 24.92
C GLU A 126 -39.00 -0.90 24.02
N HIS A 127 -39.54 -0.84 22.80
CA HIS A 127 -39.43 -1.85 21.76
C HIS A 127 -38.03 -1.84 21.10
N ASP A 128 -37.48 -0.64 20.83
CA ASP A 128 -36.13 -0.43 20.27
C ASP A 128 -35.03 -1.04 21.17
N ARG A 129 -35.25 -1.00 22.48
CA ARG A 129 -34.32 -1.58 23.47
C ARG A 129 -34.28 -3.10 23.47
N LYS A 130 -35.34 -3.79 22.99
CA LYS A 130 -35.45 -5.27 23.02
C LYS A 130 -34.83 -5.95 21.80
N MET A 131 -34.74 -5.30 20.64
CA MET A 131 -34.20 -5.92 19.41
C MET A 131 -32.67 -5.91 19.34
N ILE A 132 -32.02 -4.93 19.95
CA ILE A 132 -30.57 -4.90 20.21
C ILE A 132 -30.08 -6.18 20.93
N HIS A 133 -30.96 -6.86 21.68
CA HIS A 133 -30.63 -8.10 22.40
C HIS A 133 -30.69 -9.39 21.56
N ARG A 134 -31.24 -9.37 20.34
CA ARG A 134 -31.51 -10.59 19.53
C ARG A 134 -30.55 -10.81 18.36
N THR A 135 -29.86 -9.79 17.86
CA THR A 135 -28.84 -9.92 16.80
C THR A 135 -27.44 -9.99 17.42
N LEU A 136 -26.85 -11.19 17.43
CA LEU A 136 -25.55 -11.47 18.05
C LEU A 136 -24.36 -10.90 17.23
N LYS A 137 -24.19 -9.58 17.22
CA LYS A 137 -22.87 -8.95 16.99
C LYS A 137 -22.30 -8.22 18.19
N LYS A 138 -23.09 -7.88 19.22
CA LYS A 138 -22.59 -7.31 20.48
C LYS A 138 -23.43 -7.76 21.67
N LYS A 139 -22.90 -8.62 22.55
CA LYS A 139 -23.42 -8.69 23.93
C LYS A 139 -22.97 -7.43 24.67
N SER A 140 -23.62 -6.30 24.44
CA SER A 140 -23.65 -5.21 25.40
C SER A 140 -25.05 -5.15 25.99
N LYS A 141 -25.23 -5.78 27.16
CA LYS A 141 -26.49 -5.83 27.92
C LYS A 141 -26.80 -4.48 28.59
N ILE A 142 -26.85 -3.39 27.83
CA ILE A 142 -26.93 -2.02 28.37
C ILE A 142 -28.33 -1.60 28.89
N PRO A 143 -29.48 -2.24 28.57
CA PRO A 143 -30.76 -1.77 29.13
C PRO A 143 -31.08 -2.19 30.57
N SER A 144 -30.66 -3.37 31.04
CA SER A 144 -30.96 -3.84 32.41
C SER A 144 -30.04 -3.22 33.47
N GLU A 145 -28.90 -2.71 33.04
CA GLU A 145 -27.90 -2.05 33.89
C GLU A 145 -28.35 -0.63 34.29
N LEU A 146 -29.16 0.05 33.48
CA LEU A 146 -29.61 1.43 33.73
C LEU A 146 -30.46 1.61 35.01
N LYS A 147 -31.05 0.54 35.55
CA LYS A 147 -31.81 0.62 36.80
C LYS A 147 -30.92 0.59 38.04
N SER A 148 -29.71 0.02 37.96
CA SER A 148 -28.75 -0.05 39.07
C SER A 148 -27.75 1.12 39.10
N ILE A 149 -27.64 1.89 38.01
CA ILE A 149 -26.72 3.04 37.89
C ILE A 149 -27.22 4.27 38.67
N MET A 150 -28.50 4.33 39.06
CA MET A 150 -29.05 5.44 39.83
C MET A 150 -28.66 5.42 41.32
N GLU A 151 -28.03 4.35 41.81
CA GLU A 151 -27.58 4.21 43.20
C GLU A 151 -26.04 4.25 43.27
N ASN A 152 -25.46 5.42 43.57
CA ASN A 152 -24.01 5.69 43.66
C ASN A 152 -23.24 4.90 44.75
N ASN A 153 -23.82 3.85 45.35
CA ASN A 153 -23.19 3.04 46.41
C ASN A 153 -22.67 1.67 45.93
N GLU A 154 -22.87 1.27 44.67
CA GLU A 154 -22.56 -0.10 44.19
C GLU A 154 -21.13 -0.28 43.62
N GLU A 155 -20.45 0.76 43.11
CA GLU A 155 -19.12 0.60 42.46
C GLU A 155 -18.03 0.08 43.41
N ILE A 156 -18.08 0.47 44.69
CA ILE A 156 -17.16 -0.04 45.72
C ILE A 156 -17.49 -1.50 46.06
N THR A 157 -18.78 -1.85 46.02
CA THR A 157 -19.29 -3.19 46.36
C THR A 157 -18.88 -4.22 45.32
N ASP A 158 -18.97 -3.89 44.01
CA ASP A 158 -18.59 -4.81 42.93
C ASP A 158 -17.09 -5.16 42.93
N TYR A 159 -16.22 -4.16 43.16
CA TYR A 159 -14.77 -4.40 43.31
C TYR A 159 -14.45 -5.19 44.57
N GLN A 160 -15.13 -4.90 45.68
CA GLN A 160 -14.97 -5.68 46.92
C GLN A 160 -15.47 -7.11 46.73
N GLU A 161 -16.57 -7.34 46.03
CA GLU A 161 -17.10 -8.67 45.72
C GLU A 161 -16.11 -9.47 44.87
N PHE A 162 -15.58 -8.89 43.77
CA PHE A 162 -14.56 -9.56 42.96
C PHE A 162 -13.28 -9.85 43.74
N LEU A 163 -12.85 -8.92 44.61
CA LEU A 163 -11.65 -9.09 45.42
C LEU A 163 -11.87 -10.02 46.63
N ASN A 164 -13.10 -10.24 47.08
CA ASN A 164 -13.42 -11.16 48.16
C ASN A 164 -13.66 -12.58 47.64
N ASN A 165 -13.99 -12.73 46.35
CA ASN A 165 -14.18 -14.01 45.69
C ASN A 165 -12.87 -14.57 45.09
N ARG A 166 -12.81 -15.89 44.89
CA ARG A 166 -11.61 -16.55 44.38
C ARG A 166 -11.63 -16.57 42.85
N SER A 167 -10.84 -15.69 42.23
CA SER A 167 -10.69 -15.63 40.78
C SER A 167 -9.56 -16.53 40.25
N ASN A 168 -9.77 -17.14 39.07
CA ASN A 168 -8.73 -17.89 38.40
C ASN A 168 -7.72 -16.93 37.70
N ASN A 169 -6.61 -17.45 37.18
CA ASN A 169 -5.59 -16.59 36.54
C ASN A 169 -6.11 -15.88 35.28
N LEU A 170 -7.03 -16.50 34.52
CA LEU A 170 -7.62 -15.90 33.34
C LEU A 170 -8.60 -14.78 33.72
N ASP A 171 -9.38 -14.96 34.79
CA ASP A 171 -10.28 -13.95 35.36
C ASP A 171 -9.49 -12.72 35.84
N LYS A 172 -8.36 -12.94 36.52
CA LYS A 172 -7.45 -11.86 36.93
C LYS A 172 -6.91 -11.10 35.72
N LEU A 173 -6.56 -11.79 34.64
CA LEU A 173 -6.09 -11.18 33.40
C LEU A 173 -7.19 -10.38 32.70
N HIS A 174 -8.39 -10.94 32.58
CA HIS A 174 -9.56 -10.26 32.03
C HIS A 174 -9.92 -9.02 32.84
N PHE A 175 -9.78 -9.09 34.17
CA PHE A 175 -9.95 -7.92 35.03
C PHE A 175 -8.89 -6.85 34.73
N ILE A 176 -7.60 -7.19 34.77
CA ILE A 176 -6.52 -6.21 34.57
C ILE A 176 -6.59 -5.58 33.17
N ILE A 177 -6.64 -6.42 32.14
CA ILE A 177 -6.56 -5.99 30.75
C ILE A 177 -7.89 -5.37 30.29
N GLY A 178 -9.02 -5.87 30.79
CA GLY A 178 -10.33 -5.29 30.52
C GLY A 178 -10.43 -3.83 30.94
N HIS A 179 -9.86 -3.44 32.09
CA HIS A 179 -9.79 -2.03 32.50
C HIS A 179 -8.89 -1.20 31.59
N GLY A 180 -7.76 -1.74 31.12
CA GLY A 180 -6.88 -1.04 30.17
C GLY A 180 -7.52 -0.85 28.78
N ILE A 181 -8.33 -1.81 28.33
CA ILE A 181 -9.11 -1.72 27.08
C ILE A 181 -10.21 -0.67 27.22
N LEU A 182 -11.06 -0.80 28.24
CA LEU A 182 -12.27 0.01 28.42
C LEU A 182 -11.99 1.43 28.92
N ASN A 183 -10.87 1.65 29.63
CA ASN A 183 -10.51 2.97 30.15
C ASN A 183 -9.08 3.34 29.76
N LYS A 184 -8.97 4.19 28.73
CA LYS A 184 -7.69 4.68 28.19
C LYS A 184 -6.81 5.39 29.24
N HIS A 185 -7.41 5.99 30.27
CA HIS A 185 -6.68 6.72 31.31
C HIS A 185 -5.97 5.80 32.31
N LEU A 186 -6.37 4.53 32.41
CA LEU A 186 -5.75 3.55 33.31
C LEU A 186 -4.57 2.79 32.68
N ARG A 187 -4.32 2.93 31.37
CA ARG A 187 -3.30 2.16 30.65
C ARG A 187 -1.90 2.36 31.22
N ASP A 188 -1.48 3.61 31.37
CA ASP A 188 -0.15 3.96 31.92
C ASP A 188 -0.03 3.55 33.39
N GLU A 189 -1.11 3.67 34.18
CA GLU A 189 -1.16 3.24 35.57
C GLU A 189 -0.92 1.72 35.66
N ILE A 190 -1.61 0.93 34.84
CA ILE A 190 -1.43 -0.53 34.77
C ILE A 190 0.02 -0.88 34.42
N PHE A 191 0.58 -0.24 33.39
CA PHE A 191 1.97 -0.50 33.03
C PHE A 191 2.95 -0.10 34.14
N CYS A 192 2.75 1.04 34.79
CA CYS A 192 3.56 1.50 35.91
C CYS A 192 3.49 0.56 37.11
N GLN A 193 2.30 0.04 37.43
CA GLN A 193 2.12 -0.97 38.49
C GLN A 193 2.89 -2.26 38.18
N ILE A 194 2.87 -2.73 36.93
CA ILE A 194 3.62 -3.92 36.51
C ILE A 194 5.13 -3.67 36.53
N CYS A 195 5.61 -2.55 35.96
CA CYS A 195 7.03 -2.19 35.94
C CYS A 195 7.59 -2.03 37.37
N LYS A 196 6.80 -1.44 38.27
CA LYS A 196 7.13 -1.37 39.71
C LYS A 196 7.32 -2.75 40.32
N GLN A 197 6.45 -3.70 39.99
CA GLN A 197 6.55 -5.08 40.49
C GLN A 197 7.64 -5.91 39.83
N LEU A 198 8.14 -5.51 38.66
CA LEU A 198 9.29 -6.15 38.01
C LEU A 198 10.63 -5.59 38.53
N THR A 199 10.66 -4.31 38.90
CA THR A 199 11.88 -3.63 39.37
C THR A 199 12.35 -4.16 40.73
N ASN A 200 13.54 -4.78 40.77
CA ASN A 200 14.14 -5.38 41.97
C ASN A 200 13.25 -6.42 42.67
N ASN A 201 12.50 -7.21 41.88
CA ASN A 201 11.65 -8.27 42.42
C ASN A 201 12.50 -9.45 42.96
N PRO A 202 12.40 -9.80 44.26
CA PRO A 202 13.21 -10.87 44.84
C PRO A 202 12.71 -12.27 44.50
N THR A 203 11.49 -12.42 43.97
CA THR A 203 10.84 -13.72 43.77
C THR A 203 10.79 -14.07 42.29
N ALA A 204 11.57 -15.07 41.87
CA ALA A 204 11.68 -15.46 40.45
C ALA A 204 10.34 -15.86 39.81
N THR A 205 9.46 -16.53 40.56
CA THR A 205 8.13 -16.93 40.09
C THR A 205 7.20 -15.73 39.90
N SER A 206 7.24 -14.77 40.82
CA SER A 206 6.52 -13.49 40.71
C SER A 206 7.04 -12.71 39.51
N HIS A 207 8.36 -12.56 39.38
CA HIS A 207 9.00 -11.89 38.25
C HIS A 207 8.59 -12.50 36.90
N ALA A 208 8.63 -13.82 36.74
CA ALA A 208 8.21 -14.50 35.52
C ALA A 208 6.72 -14.26 35.20
N LYS A 209 5.84 -14.28 36.20
CA LYS A 209 4.42 -13.95 36.02
C LYS A 209 4.20 -12.47 35.68
N GLY A 210 4.97 -11.56 36.26
CA GLY A 210 4.92 -10.14 35.91
C GLY A 210 5.24 -9.91 34.43
N TRP A 211 6.23 -10.62 33.89
CA TRP A 211 6.56 -10.58 32.46
C TRP A 211 5.48 -11.18 31.55
N ILE A 212 4.84 -12.27 31.97
CA ILE A 212 3.67 -12.83 31.26
C ILE A 212 2.54 -11.79 31.22
N LEU A 213 2.25 -11.14 32.36
CA LEU A 213 1.23 -10.10 32.44
C LEU A 213 1.56 -8.91 31.54
N LEU A 214 2.81 -8.43 31.57
CA LEU A 214 3.27 -7.33 30.73
C LEU A 214 3.12 -7.68 29.24
N SER A 215 3.55 -8.88 28.85
CA SER A 215 3.45 -9.37 27.47
C SER A 215 2.00 -9.45 26.98
N LEU A 216 1.05 -9.80 27.85
CA LEU A 216 -0.37 -9.85 27.49
C LEU A 216 -0.95 -8.42 27.39
N CYS A 217 -0.56 -7.51 28.30
CA CYS A 217 -1.00 -6.10 28.25
C CYS A 217 -0.54 -5.40 26.97
N VAL A 218 0.75 -5.47 26.62
CA VAL A 218 1.28 -4.85 25.39
C VAL A 218 0.75 -5.49 24.11
N GLY A 219 0.20 -6.71 24.20
CA GLY A 219 -0.50 -7.36 23.08
C GLY A 219 -1.99 -7.00 22.98
N CYS A 220 -2.50 -6.18 23.90
CA CYS A 220 -3.92 -5.79 23.95
C CYS A 220 -4.14 -4.28 23.80
N PHE A 221 -3.35 -3.45 24.45
CA PHE A 221 -3.46 -2.00 24.35
C PHE A 221 -2.08 -1.34 24.39
N PRO A 222 -1.88 -0.23 23.64
CA PRO A 222 -0.63 0.51 23.70
C PRO A 222 -0.59 1.41 24.95
N PRO A 223 0.61 1.72 25.48
CA PRO A 223 0.79 2.80 26.46
C PRO A 223 0.47 4.16 25.80
N SER A 224 0.39 5.22 26.59
CA SER A 224 0.36 6.57 26.02
C SER A 224 1.69 6.89 25.33
N GLU A 225 1.67 7.82 24.36
CA GLU A 225 2.89 8.32 23.70
C GLU A 225 3.94 8.82 24.71
N ARG A 226 3.48 9.32 25.87
CA ARG A 226 4.34 9.79 26.95
C ARG A 226 5.09 8.64 27.63
N PHE A 227 4.42 7.52 27.89
CA PHE A 227 4.99 6.40 28.62
C PHE A 227 5.69 5.38 27.71
N GLU A 228 5.34 5.31 26.42
CA GLU A 228 5.89 4.35 25.46
C GLU A 228 7.42 4.30 25.48
N LYS A 229 8.08 5.47 25.40
CA LYS A 229 9.54 5.58 25.36
C LYS A 229 10.22 5.07 26.64
N TYR A 230 9.52 5.10 27.78
CA TYR A 230 10.03 4.59 29.05
C TYR A 230 9.73 3.11 29.24
N LEU A 231 8.68 2.59 28.60
CA LEU A 231 8.35 1.17 28.63
C LEU A 231 9.30 0.35 27.76
N ARG A 232 9.66 0.83 26.57
CA ARG A 232 10.52 0.09 25.61
C ARG A 232 11.86 -0.40 26.20
N PRO A 233 12.63 0.42 26.93
CA PRO A 233 13.86 -0.03 27.58
C PRO A 233 13.64 -1.05 28.70
N GLU A 234 12.49 -0.97 29.38
CA GLU A 234 12.08 -1.98 30.38
C GLU A 234 11.66 -3.29 29.71
N LEU A 235 11.26 -3.30 28.44
CA LEU A 235 10.98 -4.49 27.63
C LEU A 235 12.28 -5.12 27.10
N TYR A 236 13.19 -5.54 27.98
CA TYR A 236 14.47 -6.20 27.63
C TYR A 236 14.31 -7.54 26.86
N ALA A 237 13.08 -7.99 26.59
CA ALA A 237 12.76 -9.22 25.87
C ALA A 237 12.17 -8.92 24.47
N PRO A 238 12.84 -9.33 23.37
CA PRO A 238 12.37 -9.09 21.99
C PRO A 238 10.93 -9.52 21.71
N TYR A 239 10.45 -10.54 22.44
CA TYR A 239 9.07 -11.03 22.35
C TYR A 239 8.01 -9.99 22.75
N CYS A 240 8.27 -9.21 23.80
CA CYS A 240 7.32 -8.18 24.26
C CYS A 240 7.41 -6.92 23.39
N GLU A 241 8.60 -6.58 22.90
CA GLU A 241 8.83 -5.46 21.97
C GLU A 241 8.07 -5.69 20.66
N HIS A 242 8.20 -6.86 20.05
CA HIS A 242 7.46 -7.22 18.84
C HIS A 242 5.93 -7.14 19.06
N ARG A 243 5.43 -7.65 20.19
CA ARG A 243 4.00 -7.57 20.51
C ARG A 243 3.52 -6.13 20.67
N LEU A 244 4.33 -5.26 21.27
CA LEU A 244 4.02 -3.84 21.38
C LEU A 244 3.97 -3.16 20.01
N ASP A 245 4.96 -3.39 19.15
CA ASP A 245 5.01 -2.82 17.80
C ASP A 245 3.81 -3.24 16.96
N ARG A 246 3.39 -4.51 17.08
CA ARG A 246 2.19 -5.02 16.43
C ARG A 246 0.91 -4.35 16.93
N THR A 247 0.77 -4.13 18.24
CA THR A 247 -0.37 -3.40 18.83
C THR A 247 -0.36 -1.91 18.44
N LEU A 248 0.81 -1.26 18.35
CA LEU A 248 0.92 0.12 17.88
C LEU A 248 0.52 0.25 16.40
N LYS A 249 0.88 -0.74 15.57
CA LYS A 249 0.50 -0.78 14.15
C LYS A 249 -1.00 -1.03 13.94
N ASN A 250 -1.57 -2.03 14.63
CA ASN A 250 -2.93 -2.52 14.34
C ASN A 250 -4.01 -1.90 15.26
N GLY A 251 -3.62 -1.26 16.37
CA GLY A 251 -4.53 -0.57 17.28
C GLY A 251 -4.87 -1.36 18.54
N THR A 252 -5.84 -0.84 19.31
CA THR A 252 -6.23 -1.43 20.60
C THR A 252 -7.26 -2.55 20.41
N ARG A 253 -7.04 -3.69 21.07
CA ARG A 253 -7.97 -4.82 21.14
C ARG A 253 -9.27 -4.41 21.82
N ARG A 254 -10.39 -5.06 21.48
CA ARG A 254 -11.70 -4.83 22.11
C ARG A 254 -12.04 -5.87 23.16
N GLN A 255 -11.33 -7.01 23.20
CA GLN A 255 -11.51 -8.07 24.18
C GLN A 255 -10.20 -8.40 24.89
N PRO A 256 -10.26 -8.92 26.13
CA PRO A 256 -9.08 -9.38 26.83
C PRO A 256 -8.54 -10.66 26.18
N PRO A 257 -7.31 -11.09 26.55
CA PRO A 257 -6.68 -12.25 25.95
C PRO A 257 -7.51 -13.52 26.13
N SER A 258 -7.57 -14.31 25.07
CA SER A 258 -8.06 -15.69 25.08
C SER A 258 -7.14 -16.61 25.88
N LEU A 259 -7.64 -17.79 26.22
CA LEU A 259 -6.86 -18.85 26.82
C LEU A 259 -5.71 -19.28 25.91
N MET A 260 -5.92 -19.28 24.58
CA MET A 260 -4.88 -19.56 23.59
C MET A 260 -3.70 -18.59 23.73
N GLU A 261 -3.95 -17.29 23.85
CA GLU A 261 -2.93 -16.27 24.04
C GLU A 261 -2.16 -16.42 25.35
N LEU A 262 -2.86 -16.82 26.42
CA LEU A 262 -2.24 -17.12 27.71
C LEU A 262 -1.30 -18.33 27.63
N GLN A 263 -1.70 -19.40 26.93
CA GLN A 263 -0.85 -20.58 26.75
C GLN A 263 0.35 -20.27 25.86
N ALA A 264 0.14 -19.53 24.77
CA ALA A 264 1.20 -19.11 23.87
C ALA A 264 2.24 -18.25 24.59
N THR A 265 1.80 -17.28 25.39
CA THR A 265 2.71 -16.41 26.17
C THR A 265 3.48 -17.18 27.24
N LYS A 266 2.85 -18.17 27.91
CA LYS A 266 3.52 -19.03 28.89
C LYS A 266 4.57 -19.95 28.27
N THR A 267 4.27 -20.51 27.10
CA THR A 267 5.13 -21.48 26.42
C THR A 267 6.08 -20.85 25.42
N LYS A 268 5.91 -19.56 25.11
CA LYS A 268 6.56 -18.82 24.02
C LYS A 268 6.45 -19.53 22.66
N LYS A 269 5.37 -20.29 22.46
CA LYS A 269 5.08 -20.98 21.20
C LYS A 269 4.19 -20.13 20.31
N PRO A 270 4.32 -20.25 18.96
CA PRO A 270 3.45 -19.56 18.02
C PRO A 270 2.00 -20.03 18.15
N MET A 271 1.04 -19.13 17.87
CA MET A 271 -0.38 -19.45 17.90
C MET A 271 -0.83 -19.90 16.52
N ASN A 272 -1.06 -21.20 16.36
CA ASN A 272 -1.50 -21.77 15.09
C ASN A 272 -3.02 -21.94 15.08
N VAL A 273 -3.69 -21.29 14.13
CA VAL A 273 -5.13 -21.33 13.95
C VAL A 273 -5.47 -22.08 12.65
N SER A 274 -6.39 -23.03 12.72
CA SER A 274 -6.84 -23.79 11.56
C SER A 274 -8.06 -23.13 10.92
N VAL A 275 -7.96 -22.79 9.65
CA VAL A 275 -9.03 -22.19 8.84
C VAL A 275 -9.53 -23.20 7.83
N ILE A 276 -10.83 -23.44 7.85
CA ILE A 276 -11.54 -24.40 6.98
C ILE A 276 -11.97 -23.66 5.70
N LEU A 277 -11.51 -24.14 4.55
CA LEU A 277 -11.95 -23.65 3.25
C LEU A 277 -13.26 -24.32 2.83
N MET A 278 -13.99 -23.70 1.90
CA MET A 278 -15.31 -24.20 1.50
C MET A 278 -15.27 -25.50 0.69
N ASP A 279 -14.11 -25.86 0.13
CA ASP A 279 -13.86 -27.16 -0.48
C ASP A 279 -13.60 -28.29 0.54
N GLY A 280 -13.59 -27.96 1.84
CA GLY A 280 -13.36 -28.89 2.94
C GLY A 280 -11.89 -29.07 3.32
N THR A 281 -10.96 -28.41 2.64
CA THR A 281 -9.54 -28.41 3.02
C THR A 281 -9.29 -27.47 4.20
N ASN A 282 -8.28 -27.77 5.02
CA ASN A 282 -7.91 -26.95 6.17
C ASN A 282 -6.51 -26.36 5.96
N ARG A 283 -6.35 -25.07 6.28
CA ARG A 283 -5.07 -24.36 6.28
C ARG A 283 -4.74 -23.91 7.69
N THR A 284 -3.59 -24.30 8.19
CA THR A 284 -3.11 -23.88 9.51
C THR A 284 -2.19 -22.68 9.34
N ILE A 285 -2.51 -21.59 10.03
CA ILE A 285 -1.84 -20.30 9.86
C ILE A 285 -1.30 -19.84 11.21
N GLU A 286 -0.06 -19.34 11.19
CA GLU A 286 0.55 -18.71 12.35
C GLU A 286 0.00 -17.29 12.56
N THR A 287 -0.44 -17.05 13.78
CA THR A 287 -1.12 -15.82 14.22
C THR A 287 -0.47 -15.29 15.50
N ASP A 288 -0.67 -14.00 15.73
CA ASP A 288 -0.30 -13.29 16.95
C ASP A 288 -1.53 -12.62 17.58
N SER A 289 -1.35 -11.96 18.72
CA SER A 289 -2.45 -11.30 19.44
C SER A 289 -3.04 -10.10 18.68
N ALA A 290 -2.32 -9.55 17.69
CA ALA A 290 -2.71 -8.38 16.93
C ALA A 290 -3.19 -8.74 15.51
N THR A 291 -3.28 -10.03 15.17
CA THR A 291 -3.65 -10.48 13.83
C THR A 291 -5.08 -10.08 13.51
N THR A 292 -5.26 -9.31 12.43
CA THR A 292 -6.58 -8.88 11.95
C THR A 292 -7.19 -9.89 10.97
N ALA A 293 -8.50 -9.80 10.75
CA ALA A 293 -9.19 -10.60 9.75
C ALA A 293 -8.68 -10.32 8.33
N GLU A 294 -8.31 -9.06 8.03
CA GLU A 294 -7.66 -8.64 6.78
C GLU A 294 -6.32 -9.36 6.57
N GLU A 295 -5.39 -9.29 7.53
CA GLU A 295 -4.09 -9.98 7.47
C GLU A 295 -4.27 -11.51 7.31
N LEU A 296 -5.29 -12.08 7.97
CA LEU A 296 -5.59 -13.51 7.84
C LEU A 296 -6.12 -13.86 6.45
N CYS A 297 -7.03 -13.05 5.89
CA CYS A 297 -7.52 -13.21 4.51
C CYS A 297 -6.38 -13.12 3.49
N GLU A 298 -5.46 -12.16 3.65
CA GLU A 298 -4.29 -12.00 2.77
C GLU A 298 -3.38 -13.22 2.82
N LYS A 299 -3.01 -13.69 4.03
CA LYS A 299 -2.19 -14.89 4.23
C LYS A 299 -2.84 -16.13 3.60
N ILE A 300 -4.15 -16.33 3.79
CA ILE A 300 -4.87 -17.43 3.14
C ILE A 300 -4.78 -17.27 1.63
N GLY A 301 -5.12 -16.09 1.11
CA GLY A 301 -5.11 -15.78 -0.32
C GLY A 301 -3.77 -16.06 -0.97
N ASP A 302 -2.66 -15.70 -0.33
CA ASP A 302 -1.31 -16.00 -0.80
C ASP A 302 -1.03 -17.51 -0.78
N MET A 303 -1.37 -18.21 0.30
CA MET A 303 -1.16 -19.67 0.43
C MET A 303 -1.91 -20.49 -0.62
N ILE A 304 -3.09 -20.04 -1.05
CA ILE A 304 -3.90 -20.70 -2.08
C ILE A 304 -3.78 -20.06 -3.47
N MET A 305 -2.93 -19.03 -3.64
CA MET A 305 -2.76 -18.27 -4.87
C MET A 305 -4.06 -17.65 -5.44
N LEU A 306 -4.94 -17.16 -4.55
CA LEU A 306 -6.20 -16.52 -4.90
C LEU A 306 -5.96 -15.14 -5.55
N LYS A 307 -6.45 -14.98 -6.78
CA LYS A 307 -6.36 -13.72 -7.56
C LYS A 307 -7.55 -12.80 -7.26
N ASP A 308 -8.78 -13.31 -7.30
CA ASP A 308 -9.98 -12.55 -6.92
C ASP A 308 -10.25 -12.67 -5.42
N ARG A 309 -9.63 -11.78 -4.64
CA ARG A 309 -9.75 -11.75 -3.18
C ARG A 309 -10.99 -10.99 -2.69
N PHE A 310 -11.57 -10.11 -3.52
CA PHE A 310 -12.60 -9.20 -3.07
C PHE A 310 -13.82 -9.94 -2.53
N GLY A 311 -14.27 -9.57 -1.34
CA GLY A 311 -15.48 -10.12 -0.72
C GLY A 311 -15.36 -11.53 -0.16
N PHE A 312 -14.15 -12.12 -0.11
CA PHE A 312 -13.89 -13.24 0.79
C PHE A 312 -13.64 -12.72 2.21
N SER A 313 -14.21 -13.40 3.20
CA SER A 313 -14.18 -12.98 4.61
C SER A 313 -13.98 -14.18 5.54
N ILE A 314 -13.54 -13.87 6.76
CA ILE A 314 -13.39 -14.84 7.84
C ILE A 314 -14.69 -14.93 8.63
N PHE A 315 -15.14 -16.16 8.87
CA PHE A 315 -16.29 -16.46 9.70
C PHE A 315 -15.88 -17.37 10.85
N ILE A 316 -16.43 -17.14 12.02
CA ILE A 316 -16.29 -18.03 13.17
C ILE A 316 -17.66 -18.61 13.52
N THR A 317 -17.72 -19.92 13.75
CA THR A 317 -18.95 -20.62 14.10
C THR A 317 -18.81 -21.31 15.43
N MET A 318 -19.81 -21.25 16.29
CA MET A 318 -19.86 -21.99 17.55
C MET A 318 -21.31 -22.30 17.93
N GLN A 319 -21.63 -23.58 18.19
CA GLN A 319 -22.96 -24.04 18.64
C GLN A 319 -24.12 -23.40 17.84
N ASP A 320 -24.10 -23.60 16.52
CA ASP A 320 -25.07 -23.10 15.53
C ASP A 320 -25.12 -21.57 15.32
N LYS A 321 -24.25 -20.80 16.00
CA LYS A 321 -24.07 -19.37 15.75
C LYS A 321 -22.94 -19.13 14.78
N VAL A 322 -23.14 -18.20 13.86
CA VAL A 322 -22.15 -17.79 12.85
C VAL A 322 -21.89 -16.30 13.01
N LEU A 323 -20.62 -15.92 13.13
CA LEU A 323 -20.16 -14.54 13.23
C LEU A 323 -19.23 -14.24 12.05
N SER A 324 -19.53 -13.17 11.32
CA SER A 324 -18.64 -12.62 10.29
C SER A 324 -17.66 -11.64 10.92
N LEU A 325 -16.35 -11.91 10.76
CA LEU A 325 -15.27 -10.97 11.07
C LEU A 325 -14.94 -10.07 9.89
N GLN A 326 -15.60 -10.30 8.75
CA GLN A 326 -15.39 -9.60 7.49
C GLN A 326 -13.91 -9.69 7.04
N SER A 327 -13.49 -8.83 6.12
CA SER A 327 -12.09 -8.69 5.67
C SER A 327 -11.53 -7.35 6.16
N GLY A 328 -11.77 -7.04 7.43
CA GLY A 328 -11.49 -5.72 8.00
C GLY A 328 -10.48 -5.74 9.15
N ARG A 329 -10.45 -4.64 9.91
CA ARG A 329 -9.54 -4.44 11.06
C ARG A 329 -9.99 -5.15 12.35
N GLU A 330 -10.99 -6.02 12.28
CA GLU A 330 -11.41 -6.82 13.43
C GLU A 330 -10.29 -7.81 13.80
N PHE A 331 -9.98 -7.93 15.10
CA PHE A 331 -8.95 -8.84 15.58
C PHE A 331 -9.49 -10.26 15.72
N LEU A 332 -8.78 -11.24 15.15
CA LEU A 332 -9.17 -12.65 15.24
C LEU A 332 -9.29 -13.13 16.69
N MET A 333 -8.33 -12.74 17.53
CA MET A 333 -8.27 -13.16 18.92
C MET A 333 -9.38 -12.54 19.78
N ASP A 334 -9.97 -11.40 19.36
CA ASP A 334 -11.17 -10.86 20.02
C ASP A 334 -12.38 -11.76 19.78
N ALA A 335 -12.54 -12.28 18.57
CA ALA A 335 -13.61 -13.21 18.23
C ALA A 335 -13.50 -14.54 18.98
N ILE A 336 -12.29 -15.07 19.10
CA ILE A 336 -12.00 -16.30 19.86
C ILE A 336 -12.25 -16.06 21.36
N SER A 337 -11.75 -14.95 21.92
CA SER A 337 -12.01 -14.57 23.32
C SER A 337 -13.50 -14.43 23.61
N ASN A 338 -14.28 -13.86 22.69
CA ASN A 338 -15.74 -13.80 22.81
C ASN A 338 -16.40 -15.19 22.80
N CYS A 339 -15.92 -16.12 21.97
CA CYS A 339 -16.41 -17.49 21.96
C CYS A 339 -16.12 -18.22 23.28
N GLU A 340 -14.93 -18.05 23.84
CA GLU A 340 -14.56 -18.59 25.15
C GLU A 340 -15.42 -18.03 26.29
N GLN A 341 -15.64 -16.71 26.30
CA GLN A 341 -16.53 -16.06 27.27
C GLN A 341 -17.97 -16.54 27.13
N TYR A 342 -18.46 -16.72 25.91
CA TYR A 342 -19.79 -17.27 25.68
C TYR A 342 -19.90 -18.72 26.17
N ALA A 343 -18.90 -19.57 25.94
CA ALA A 343 -18.88 -20.93 26.47
C ALA A 343 -18.93 -20.93 28.01
N LYS A 344 -18.20 -20.00 28.65
CA LYS A 344 -18.24 -19.78 30.10
C LYS A 344 -19.62 -19.39 30.62
N GLU A 345 -20.33 -18.51 29.91
CA GLU A 345 -21.73 -18.16 30.24
C GLU A 345 -22.68 -19.36 30.20
N GLN A 346 -22.37 -20.38 29.40
CA GLN A 346 -23.15 -21.62 29.30
C GLN A 346 -22.73 -22.69 30.34
N GLY A 347 -21.82 -22.37 31.26
CA GLY A 347 -21.30 -23.36 32.23
C GLY A 347 -20.22 -24.28 31.70
N LEU A 348 -19.74 -24.04 30.47
CA LEU A 348 -18.64 -24.80 29.89
C LEU A 348 -17.31 -24.14 30.22
N SER A 349 -16.25 -24.93 30.33
CA SER A 349 -14.89 -24.37 30.45
C SER A 349 -14.49 -23.66 29.17
N GLU A 350 -13.61 -22.66 29.26
CA GLU A 350 -13.08 -21.92 28.11
C GLU A 350 -12.36 -22.85 27.11
N ARG A 351 -11.81 -23.99 27.58
CA ARG A 351 -11.20 -25.04 26.74
C ARG A 351 -12.19 -25.85 25.92
N ALA A 352 -13.45 -25.88 26.34
CA ALA A 352 -14.51 -26.63 25.69
C ALA A 352 -15.27 -25.78 24.65
N ALA A 353 -14.80 -24.56 24.37
CA ALA A 353 -15.34 -23.72 23.31
C ALA A 353 -15.01 -24.33 21.93
N ASP A 354 -15.97 -25.06 21.35
CA ASP A 354 -15.86 -25.68 20.02
C ASP A 354 -16.17 -24.66 18.91
N TRP A 355 -15.30 -23.66 18.77
CA TRP A 355 -15.35 -22.70 17.69
C TRP A 355 -14.60 -23.21 16.45
N LYS A 356 -15.08 -22.88 15.25
CA LYS A 356 -14.46 -23.21 13.96
C LYS A 356 -14.38 -21.98 13.09
N ILE A 357 -13.30 -21.84 12.34
CA ILE A 357 -13.08 -20.69 11.48
C ILE A 357 -13.18 -21.12 10.02
N PHE A 358 -13.93 -20.35 9.22
CA PHE A 358 -14.17 -20.58 7.81
C PHE A 358 -13.71 -19.40 6.97
N PHE A 359 -13.13 -19.70 5.81
CA PHE A 359 -12.86 -18.71 4.77
C PHE A 359 -13.88 -18.89 3.65
N ARG A 360 -14.80 -17.92 3.51
CA ARG A 360 -15.94 -18.03 2.58
C ARG A 360 -16.22 -16.71 1.87
N LYS A 361 -16.89 -16.78 0.73
CA LYS A 361 -17.37 -15.60 -0.01
C LYS A 361 -18.55 -15.00 0.73
N GLU A 362 -18.39 -13.76 1.17
CA GLU A 362 -19.43 -12.97 1.82
C GLU A 362 -20.11 -12.01 0.83
N LEU A 363 -19.33 -11.40 -0.06
CA LEU A 363 -19.80 -10.36 -0.97
C LEU A 363 -19.32 -10.62 -2.39
N PHE A 364 -20.21 -10.50 -3.37
CA PHE A 364 -19.81 -10.43 -4.78
C PHE A 364 -19.51 -8.99 -5.18
N ALA A 365 -18.41 -8.79 -5.90
CA ALA A 365 -18.22 -7.52 -6.61
C ALA A 365 -19.31 -7.37 -7.68
N PRO A 366 -19.81 -6.16 -7.94
CA PRO A 366 -20.66 -5.89 -9.10
C PRO A 366 -20.02 -6.41 -10.41
N TRP A 367 -18.71 -6.24 -10.55
CA TRP A 367 -17.88 -6.69 -11.69
C TRP A 367 -17.31 -8.10 -11.57
N HIS A 368 -17.78 -8.94 -10.63
CA HIS A 368 -17.27 -10.30 -10.47
C HIS A 368 -17.49 -11.13 -11.74
N ASP A 369 -16.41 -11.73 -12.24
CA ASP A 369 -16.35 -12.64 -13.38
C ASP A 369 -15.69 -13.97 -12.95
N PRO A 370 -16.45 -15.09 -12.91
CA PRO A 370 -15.95 -16.40 -12.50
C PRO A 370 -14.83 -16.96 -13.41
N ALA A 371 -14.68 -16.50 -14.64
CA ALA A 371 -13.67 -17.02 -15.57
C ALA A 371 -12.25 -16.51 -15.25
N ILE A 372 -12.10 -15.42 -14.49
CA ILE A 372 -10.81 -14.79 -14.17
C ILE A 372 -9.97 -15.66 -13.22
N ASP A 373 -10.62 -16.30 -12.26
CA ASP A 373 -9.95 -17.04 -11.19
C ASP A 373 -10.62 -18.42 -10.94
N PRO A 374 -10.03 -19.51 -11.46
CA PRO A 374 -10.58 -20.86 -11.27
C PRO A 374 -10.53 -21.33 -9.81
N ILE A 375 -9.62 -20.79 -8.99
CA ILE A 375 -9.51 -21.15 -7.57
C ILE A 375 -10.66 -20.50 -6.80
N ALA A 376 -10.90 -19.20 -7.02
CA ALA A 376 -12.06 -18.52 -6.47
C ALA A 376 -13.37 -19.22 -6.85
N THR A 377 -13.53 -19.52 -8.15
CA THR A 377 -14.70 -20.24 -8.68
C THR A 377 -14.85 -21.62 -8.05
N GLY A 378 -13.76 -22.36 -7.82
CA GLY A 378 -13.78 -23.64 -7.12
C GLY A 378 -14.31 -23.54 -5.69
N LEU A 379 -13.83 -22.56 -4.91
CA LEU A 379 -14.25 -22.34 -3.53
C LEU A 379 -15.71 -21.86 -3.43
N ILE A 380 -16.11 -20.93 -4.30
CA ILE A 380 -17.47 -20.39 -4.32
C ILE A 380 -18.47 -21.48 -4.78
N TYR A 381 -18.11 -22.27 -5.79
CA TYR A 381 -18.90 -23.44 -6.21
C TYR A 381 -19.12 -24.41 -5.04
N ALA A 382 -18.06 -24.77 -4.31
CA ALA A 382 -18.17 -25.67 -3.17
C ALA A 382 -19.05 -25.08 -2.05
N GLN A 383 -18.95 -23.77 -1.81
CA GLN A 383 -19.81 -23.03 -0.89
C GLN A 383 -21.29 -23.11 -1.30
N ILE A 384 -21.60 -22.88 -2.56
CA ILE A 384 -22.98 -22.90 -3.07
C ILE A 384 -23.59 -24.30 -2.98
N VAL A 385 -22.87 -25.32 -3.45
CA VAL A 385 -23.34 -26.71 -3.41
C VAL A 385 -23.59 -27.16 -1.96
N ARG A 386 -22.67 -26.82 -1.05
CA ARG A 386 -22.84 -27.09 0.38
C ARG A 386 -24.03 -26.32 0.96
N GLY A 387 -24.18 -25.05 0.61
CA GLY A 387 -25.28 -24.18 1.07
C GLY A 387 -26.65 -24.70 0.63
N LEU A 388 -26.78 -25.19 -0.61
CA LEU A 388 -27.98 -25.84 -1.13
C LEU A 388 -28.30 -27.13 -0.35
N ASN A 389 -27.29 -27.99 -0.14
CA ASN A 389 -27.48 -29.26 0.56
C ASN A 389 -27.83 -29.10 2.05
N LEU A 390 -27.34 -28.04 2.69
CA LEU A 390 -27.65 -27.69 4.07
C LEU A 390 -28.93 -26.86 4.23
N GLY A 391 -29.48 -26.33 3.12
CA GLY A 391 -30.65 -25.46 3.13
C GLY A 391 -30.37 -24.01 3.54
N GLU A 392 -29.10 -23.58 3.56
CA GLU A 392 -28.71 -22.17 3.72
C GLU A 392 -29.12 -21.35 2.49
N LEU A 393 -29.06 -21.97 1.31
CA LEU A 393 -29.54 -21.38 0.05
C LEU A 393 -30.81 -22.11 -0.39
N VAL A 394 -31.91 -21.38 -0.50
CA VAL A 394 -33.21 -21.91 -0.92
C VAL A 394 -33.56 -21.35 -2.29
N SER A 395 -34.02 -22.22 -3.19
CA SER A 395 -34.63 -21.82 -4.45
C SER A 395 -36.10 -22.20 -4.44
N ASN A 396 -36.96 -21.27 -4.88
CA ASN A 396 -38.40 -21.45 -4.96
C ASN A 396 -38.85 -22.14 -6.27
N SER A 397 -37.91 -22.44 -7.17
CA SER A 397 -38.17 -23.02 -8.48
C SER A 397 -37.56 -24.41 -8.59
N ASP A 398 -38.41 -25.45 -8.73
CA ASP A 398 -37.94 -26.81 -8.98
C ASP A 398 -37.09 -26.91 -10.26
N LYS A 399 -37.36 -26.04 -11.26
CA LYS A 399 -36.62 -26.02 -12.52
C LYS A 399 -35.19 -25.53 -12.31
N ASP A 400 -35.00 -24.54 -11.44
CA ASP A 400 -33.69 -23.95 -11.17
C ASP A 400 -32.83 -24.94 -10.38
N LEU A 401 -33.43 -25.64 -9.41
CA LEU A 401 -32.77 -26.73 -8.69
C LEU A 401 -32.36 -27.88 -9.63
N ALA A 402 -33.23 -28.27 -10.56
CA ALA A 402 -32.91 -29.30 -11.55
C ALA A 402 -31.80 -28.86 -12.51
N MET A 403 -31.76 -27.57 -12.89
CA MET A 403 -30.69 -26.99 -13.70
C MET A 403 -29.35 -26.99 -12.95
N LEU A 404 -29.33 -26.54 -11.68
CA LEU A 404 -28.12 -26.55 -10.85
C LEU A 404 -27.59 -27.97 -10.64
N ALA A 405 -28.46 -28.93 -10.34
CA ALA A 405 -28.09 -30.33 -10.21
C ALA A 405 -27.52 -30.91 -11.53
N ALA A 406 -28.08 -30.53 -12.68
CA ALA A 406 -27.56 -30.93 -13.99
C ALA A 406 -26.18 -30.32 -14.29
N LEU A 407 -25.97 -29.04 -13.95
CA LEU A 407 -24.66 -28.38 -14.10
C LEU A 407 -23.62 -28.97 -13.12
N GLN A 408 -24.01 -29.29 -11.89
CA GLN A 408 -23.16 -29.95 -10.90
C GLN A 408 -22.73 -31.33 -11.40
N TYR A 409 -23.66 -32.12 -11.94
CA TYR A 409 -23.35 -33.41 -12.56
C TYR A 409 -22.37 -33.24 -13.72
N TYR A 410 -22.58 -32.27 -14.61
CA TYR A 410 -21.67 -31.98 -15.72
C TYR A 410 -20.27 -31.59 -15.23
N ALA A 411 -20.17 -30.77 -14.18
CA ALA A 411 -18.91 -30.35 -13.60
C ALA A 411 -18.10 -31.54 -13.03
N GLU A 412 -18.78 -32.54 -12.45
CA GLU A 412 -18.15 -33.73 -11.86
C GLU A 412 -17.83 -34.81 -12.92
N TYR A 413 -18.77 -35.12 -13.82
CA TYR A 413 -18.73 -36.31 -14.67
C TYR A 413 -18.53 -36.03 -16.17
N GLY A 414 -18.80 -34.80 -16.64
CA GLY A 414 -18.63 -34.41 -18.04
C GLY A 414 -19.90 -34.55 -18.89
N SER A 415 -19.72 -34.74 -20.21
CA SER A 415 -20.78 -34.63 -21.22
C SER A 415 -21.71 -35.84 -21.34
N GLU A 416 -21.34 -36.98 -20.76
CA GLU A 416 -22.15 -38.20 -20.79
C GLU A 416 -22.92 -38.37 -19.48
N MET A 417 -24.24 -38.55 -19.59
CA MET A 417 -25.12 -38.78 -18.44
C MET A 417 -25.31 -40.28 -18.21
N ASN A 418 -24.86 -40.77 -17.05
CA ASN A 418 -25.15 -42.13 -16.57
C ASN A 418 -26.27 -42.09 -15.53
N ALA A 419 -27.46 -42.59 -15.93
CA ALA A 419 -28.66 -42.62 -15.09
C ALA A 419 -28.47 -43.42 -13.79
N LYS A 420 -27.64 -44.47 -13.79
CA LYS A 420 -27.38 -45.28 -12.58
C LYS A 420 -26.57 -44.50 -11.56
N THR A 421 -25.54 -43.78 -12.01
CA THR A 421 -24.71 -42.91 -11.14
C THR A 421 -25.54 -41.75 -10.58
N LEU A 422 -26.40 -41.14 -11.40
CA LEU A 422 -27.32 -40.09 -10.94
C LEU A 422 -28.29 -40.62 -9.87
N GLN A 423 -28.84 -41.83 -10.06
CA GLN A 423 -29.74 -42.46 -9.08
C GLN A 423 -29.06 -42.75 -7.74
N GLU A 424 -27.82 -43.27 -7.76
CA GLU A 424 -27.06 -43.60 -6.55
C GLU A 424 -26.64 -42.36 -5.75
N ARG A 425 -26.33 -41.25 -6.45
CA ARG A 425 -25.83 -40.00 -5.85
C ARG A 425 -26.84 -38.85 -5.85
N LEU A 426 -28.12 -39.11 -6.12
CA LEU A 426 -29.16 -38.07 -6.21
C LEU A 426 -29.22 -37.15 -4.97
N LYS A 427 -28.94 -37.72 -3.79
CA LYS A 427 -28.87 -37.03 -2.50
C LYS A 427 -27.75 -36.00 -2.36
N ASP A 428 -26.76 -36.03 -3.24
CA ASP A 428 -25.61 -35.12 -3.24
C ASP A 428 -25.88 -33.87 -4.11
N PHE A 429 -26.88 -33.94 -5.01
CA PHE A 429 -27.25 -32.88 -5.98
C PHE A 429 -28.54 -32.15 -5.61
N VAL A 430 -29.46 -32.81 -4.89
CA VAL A 430 -30.77 -32.26 -4.56
C VAL A 430 -30.87 -32.04 -3.05
N PRO A 431 -31.31 -30.85 -2.58
CA PRO A 431 -31.47 -30.56 -1.17
C PRO A 431 -32.35 -31.58 -0.44
N LYS A 432 -31.93 -31.96 0.78
CA LYS A 432 -32.64 -32.94 1.62
C LYS A 432 -34.07 -32.52 1.98
N SER A 433 -34.33 -31.21 2.01
CA SER A 433 -35.66 -30.64 2.30
C SER A 433 -36.71 -30.99 1.23
N VAL A 434 -36.27 -31.17 -0.02
CA VAL A 434 -37.14 -31.39 -1.18
C VAL A 434 -37.08 -32.84 -1.67
N LEU A 435 -35.98 -33.55 -1.40
CA LEU A 435 -35.78 -34.93 -1.82
C LEU A 435 -36.55 -35.92 -0.93
N ARG A 436 -37.72 -36.38 -1.40
CA ARG A 436 -38.48 -37.50 -0.82
C ARG A 436 -38.40 -38.73 -1.72
N SER A 437 -38.51 -39.93 -1.14
CA SER A 437 -38.49 -41.21 -1.87
C SER A 437 -39.52 -41.25 -3.03
N GLU A 438 -40.70 -40.69 -2.81
CA GLU A 438 -41.79 -40.61 -3.79
C GLU A 438 -41.50 -39.63 -4.95
N THR A 439 -40.69 -38.60 -4.70
CA THR A 439 -40.37 -37.54 -5.68
C THR A 439 -39.06 -37.80 -6.43
N ALA A 440 -38.24 -38.76 -5.99
CA ALA A 440 -36.93 -39.05 -6.58
C ALA A 440 -36.99 -39.36 -8.09
N PRO A 441 -37.98 -40.13 -8.62
CA PRO A 441 -38.09 -40.37 -10.07
C PRO A 441 -38.37 -39.09 -10.87
N ARG A 442 -39.20 -38.19 -10.32
CA ARG A 442 -39.51 -36.89 -10.94
C ARG A 442 -38.25 -36.03 -11.02
N TRP A 443 -37.45 -35.98 -9.97
CA TRP A 443 -36.19 -35.23 -9.95
C TRP A 443 -35.19 -35.74 -10.97
N MET A 444 -35.02 -37.07 -11.09
CA MET A 444 -34.15 -37.66 -12.11
C MET A 444 -34.56 -37.24 -13.52
N GLN A 445 -35.86 -37.32 -13.85
CA GLN A 445 -36.36 -36.91 -15.16
C GLN A 445 -36.13 -35.41 -15.43
N MET A 446 -36.34 -34.56 -14.43
CA MET A 446 -36.11 -33.11 -14.56
C MET A 446 -34.64 -32.79 -14.77
N ILE A 447 -33.73 -33.44 -14.03
CA ILE A 447 -32.28 -33.26 -14.15
C ILE A 447 -31.79 -33.75 -15.52
N GLU A 448 -32.22 -34.93 -15.99
CA GLU A 448 -31.85 -35.42 -17.32
C GLU A 448 -32.33 -34.49 -18.44
N THR A 449 -33.54 -33.95 -18.30
CA THR A 449 -34.10 -33.00 -19.27
C THR A 449 -33.31 -31.69 -19.27
N ALA A 450 -32.95 -31.17 -18.08
CA ALA A 450 -32.15 -29.96 -17.94
C ALA A 450 -30.73 -30.17 -18.49
N PHE A 451 -30.12 -31.33 -18.22
CA PHE A 451 -28.79 -31.70 -18.70
C PHE A 451 -28.73 -31.72 -20.24
N LYS A 452 -29.67 -32.40 -20.90
CA LYS A 452 -29.74 -32.43 -22.38
C LYS A 452 -30.00 -31.05 -23.00
N LYS A 453 -30.70 -30.16 -22.28
CA LYS A 453 -30.99 -28.79 -22.74
C LYS A 453 -29.83 -27.83 -22.50
N SER A 454 -28.94 -28.13 -21.56
CA SER A 454 -27.83 -27.29 -21.13
C SER A 454 -26.91 -26.94 -22.30
N ARG A 455 -26.46 -25.68 -22.31
CA ARG A 455 -25.47 -25.17 -23.27
C ARG A 455 -24.16 -25.93 -23.18
N CYS A 456 -23.70 -26.23 -21.97
CA CYS A 456 -22.46 -26.97 -21.71
C CYS A 456 -22.41 -28.30 -22.47
N VAL A 457 -23.52 -29.04 -22.48
CA VAL A 457 -23.64 -30.35 -23.14
C VAL A 457 -23.74 -30.21 -24.66
N LYS A 458 -24.53 -29.25 -25.15
CA LYS A 458 -24.74 -29.06 -26.60
C LYS A 458 -23.50 -28.56 -27.33
N GLU A 459 -22.71 -27.71 -26.68
CA GLU A 459 -21.52 -27.07 -27.24
C GLU A 459 -20.21 -27.79 -26.82
N PHE A 460 -20.30 -28.88 -26.05
CA PHE A 460 -19.15 -29.64 -25.54
C PHE A 460 -18.12 -28.76 -24.80
N LEU A 461 -18.61 -27.86 -23.93
CA LEU A 461 -17.77 -26.90 -23.22
C LEU A 461 -16.95 -27.56 -22.10
N GLN A 462 -15.86 -26.91 -21.69
CA GLN A 462 -15.03 -27.40 -20.59
C GLN A 462 -15.83 -27.48 -19.27
N ARG A 463 -15.46 -28.42 -18.38
CA ARG A 463 -16.14 -28.63 -17.10
C ARG A 463 -16.10 -27.40 -16.16
N ALA A 464 -15.09 -26.55 -16.30
CA ALA A 464 -14.96 -25.31 -15.54
C ALA A 464 -16.15 -24.35 -15.77
N VAL A 465 -16.64 -24.28 -17.02
CA VAL A 465 -17.76 -23.41 -17.42
C VAL A 465 -19.05 -23.72 -16.64
N ALA A 466 -19.31 -25.00 -16.35
CA ALA A 466 -20.47 -25.37 -15.54
C ALA A 466 -20.36 -24.87 -14.08
N LYS A 467 -19.15 -24.76 -13.53
CA LYS A 467 -18.94 -24.15 -12.21
C LYS A 467 -19.12 -22.64 -12.27
N GLU A 468 -18.61 -22.00 -13.34
CA GLU A 468 -18.78 -20.56 -13.59
C GLU A 468 -20.27 -20.19 -13.71
N ASP A 469 -21.06 -20.96 -14.47
CA ASP A 469 -22.50 -20.78 -14.61
C ASP A 469 -23.25 -20.88 -13.27
N ILE A 470 -22.86 -21.83 -12.40
CA ILE A 470 -23.44 -21.97 -11.05
C ILE A 470 -23.10 -20.75 -10.18
N VAL A 471 -21.86 -20.27 -10.22
CA VAL A 471 -21.43 -19.09 -9.46
C VAL A 471 -22.19 -17.84 -9.92
N LEU A 472 -22.36 -17.66 -11.23
CA LEU A 472 -23.10 -16.54 -11.78
C LEU A 472 -24.59 -16.59 -11.41
N PHE A 473 -25.21 -17.77 -11.47
CA PHE A 473 -26.58 -17.97 -11.01
C PHE A 473 -26.75 -17.56 -9.53
N ALA A 474 -25.80 -17.97 -8.68
CA ALA A 474 -25.82 -17.66 -7.25
C ALA A 474 -25.70 -16.16 -6.97
N LYS A 475 -24.79 -15.47 -7.66
CA LYS A 475 -24.66 -14.01 -7.59
C LYS A 475 -26.01 -13.33 -7.87
N ILE A 476 -26.66 -13.69 -8.97
CA ILE A 476 -27.90 -13.03 -9.41
C ILE A 476 -29.08 -13.36 -8.50
N THR A 477 -29.25 -14.63 -8.13
CA THR A 477 -30.47 -15.11 -7.46
C THR A 477 -30.45 -14.86 -5.96
N TRP A 478 -29.27 -14.94 -5.33
CA TRP A 478 -29.12 -14.86 -3.87
C TRP A 478 -28.35 -13.62 -3.42
N GLY A 479 -28.50 -12.50 -4.14
CA GLY A 479 -27.78 -11.24 -3.85
C GLY A 479 -27.86 -10.80 -2.39
N MET A 480 -29.04 -10.92 -1.76
CA MET A 480 -29.22 -10.59 -0.33
C MET A 480 -28.42 -11.50 0.62
N MET A 481 -28.29 -12.79 0.31
CA MET A 481 -27.50 -13.73 1.12
C MET A 481 -25.99 -13.44 1.02
N PHE A 482 -25.56 -12.83 -0.08
CA PHE A 482 -24.19 -12.38 -0.31
C PHE A 482 -24.05 -10.86 -0.08
N SER A 483 -24.62 -10.37 1.03
CA SER A 483 -24.51 -8.98 1.48
C SER A 483 -23.66 -8.86 2.74
N ARG A 484 -23.02 -7.70 2.91
CA ARG A 484 -22.52 -7.26 4.22
C ARG A 484 -23.60 -6.45 4.93
N PHE A 485 -23.82 -6.77 6.21
CA PHE A 485 -24.86 -6.17 7.04
C PHE A 485 -24.25 -5.28 8.11
N PHE A 486 -24.79 -4.07 8.26
CA PHE A 486 -24.37 -3.07 9.24
C PHE A 486 -25.58 -2.53 9.99
N GLU A 487 -25.53 -2.53 11.32
CA GLU A 487 -26.59 -1.98 12.15
C GLU A 487 -26.50 -0.46 12.20
N ALA A 488 -27.64 0.22 12.06
CA ALA A 488 -27.70 1.67 12.02
C ALA A 488 -29.02 2.21 12.59
N VAL A 489 -28.97 3.39 13.20
CA VAL A 489 -30.16 4.12 13.66
C VAL A 489 -30.31 5.38 12.85
N GLN A 490 -31.48 5.60 12.25
CA GLN A 490 -31.77 6.81 11.49
C GLN A 490 -31.83 8.03 12.44
N SER A 491 -30.98 9.02 12.17
CA SER A 491 -30.94 10.29 12.90
C SER A 491 -31.63 11.43 12.14
N GLY A 492 -31.82 11.28 10.83
CA GLY A 492 -32.37 12.33 9.97
C GLY A 492 -32.60 11.84 8.53
N GLY A 493 -33.32 12.65 7.75
CA GLY A 493 -33.71 12.34 6.38
C GLY A 493 -35.18 11.90 6.22
N PRO A 494 -35.54 11.28 5.08
CA PRO A 494 -36.90 10.79 4.81
C PRO A 494 -37.38 9.77 5.85
N SER A 495 -38.63 9.87 6.30
CA SER A 495 -39.16 8.98 7.35
C SER A 495 -39.24 7.53 6.86
N LEU A 496 -38.50 6.64 7.50
CA LEU A 496 -38.64 5.19 7.33
C LEU A 496 -39.71 4.64 8.29
N ALA A 497 -40.20 3.42 8.02
CA ALA A 497 -41.19 2.75 8.87
C ALA A 497 -40.65 2.38 10.26
N SER A 498 -39.33 2.20 10.38
CA SER A 498 -38.59 1.98 11.61
C SER A 498 -37.34 2.86 11.63
N ALA A 499 -36.99 3.39 12.80
CA ALA A 499 -35.74 4.13 12.99
C ALA A 499 -34.52 3.20 13.13
N ASN A 500 -34.72 1.97 13.63
CA ASN A 500 -33.68 0.95 13.69
C ASN A 500 -33.68 0.17 12.38
N ILE A 501 -32.54 0.16 11.71
CA ILE A 501 -32.41 -0.47 10.41
C ILE A 501 -31.09 -1.25 10.30
N ILE A 502 -31.05 -2.15 9.33
CA ILE A 502 -29.86 -2.85 8.89
C ILE A 502 -29.55 -2.38 7.47
N ILE A 503 -28.36 -1.83 7.27
CA ILE A 503 -27.83 -1.46 5.95
C ILE A 503 -27.16 -2.72 5.37
N ALA A 504 -27.76 -3.29 4.33
CA ALA A 504 -27.21 -4.42 3.59
C ALA A 504 -26.58 -3.94 2.26
N ILE A 505 -25.31 -4.28 2.03
CA ILE A 505 -24.54 -3.88 0.84
C ILE A 505 -24.19 -5.12 0.04
N ASN A 506 -24.60 -5.18 -1.22
CA ASN A 506 -24.32 -6.31 -2.12
C ASN A 506 -23.91 -5.86 -3.54
N TRP A 507 -23.85 -6.80 -4.48
CA TRP A 507 -23.42 -6.51 -5.85
C TRP A 507 -24.38 -5.59 -6.64
N SER A 508 -25.65 -5.49 -6.25
CA SER A 508 -26.66 -4.68 -6.95
C SER A 508 -26.86 -3.29 -6.34
N GLY A 509 -26.67 -3.13 -5.04
CA GLY A 509 -26.84 -1.83 -4.37
C GLY A 509 -26.82 -1.90 -2.84
N LEU A 510 -27.43 -0.87 -2.23
CA LEU A 510 -27.66 -0.74 -0.79
C LEU A 510 -29.14 -0.98 -0.50
N PHE A 511 -29.41 -1.76 0.54
CA PHE A 511 -30.76 -2.09 0.99
C PHE A 511 -30.90 -1.69 2.46
N LEU A 512 -31.95 -0.95 2.78
CA LEU A 512 -32.32 -0.62 4.15
C LEU A 512 -33.38 -1.63 4.58
N VAL A 513 -33.08 -2.43 5.58
CA VAL A 513 -33.88 -3.57 6.00
C VAL A 513 -34.32 -3.38 7.46
N ASP A 514 -35.55 -3.77 7.78
CA ASP A 514 -36.03 -3.79 9.16
C ASP A 514 -35.66 -5.08 9.92
N GLU A 515 -36.05 -5.18 11.19
CA GLU A 515 -35.75 -6.37 12.01
C GLU A 515 -36.59 -7.60 11.65
N GLN A 516 -37.59 -7.46 10.76
CA GLN A 516 -38.36 -8.56 10.19
C GLN A 516 -37.84 -8.97 8.79
N GLU A 517 -36.62 -8.53 8.44
CA GLU A 517 -35.96 -8.79 7.16
C GLU A 517 -36.74 -8.23 5.95
N GLN A 518 -37.65 -7.27 6.17
CA GLN A 518 -38.35 -6.58 5.08
C GLN A 518 -37.51 -5.41 4.57
N VAL A 519 -37.42 -5.31 3.24
CA VAL A 519 -36.73 -4.21 2.57
C VAL A 519 -37.60 -2.95 2.66
N LEU A 520 -37.13 -1.94 3.40
CA LEU A 520 -37.75 -0.63 3.56
C LEU A 520 -37.40 0.32 2.41
N ALA A 521 -36.15 0.25 1.93
CA ALA A 521 -35.68 1.02 0.78
C ALA A 521 -34.58 0.25 0.04
N GLU A 522 -34.55 0.40 -1.28
CA GLU A 522 -33.52 -0.13 -2.17
C GLU A 522 -32.90 1.04 -2.93
N LEU A 523 -31.57 1.14 -2.90
CA LEU A 523 -30.80 2.17 -3.57
C LEU A 523 -29.74 1.49 -4.44
N SER A 524 -29.91 1.59 -5.75
CA SER A 524 -28.89 1.13 -6.70
C SER A 524 -27.67 2.06 -6.67
N TYR A 525 -26.48 1.56 -6.98
CA TYR A 525 -25.26 2.39 -6.99
C TYR A 525 -25.38 3.68 -7.85
N PRO A 526 -26.06 3.68 -9.02
CA PRO A 526 -26.30 4.89 -9.79
C PRO A 526 -27.18 5.95 -9.14
N GLU A 527 -27.95 5.62 -8.11
CA GLU A 527 -28.80 6.54 -7.36
C GLU A 527 -28.06 7.21 -6.20
N VAL A 528 -26.91 6.66 -5.79
CA VAL A 528 -26.08 7.19 -4.72
C VAL A 528 -25.17 8.30 -5.27
N VAL A 529 -25.31 9.51 -4.71
CA VAL A 529 -24.53 10.69 -5.14
C VAL A 529 -23.26 10.83 -4.32
N HIS A 530 -23.37 10.67 -2.99
CA HIS A 530 -22.22 10.72 -2.10
C HIS A 530 -22.49 9.92 -0.82
N VAL A 531 -21.41 9.39 -0.26
CA VAL A 531 -21.39 8.76 1.06
C VAL A 531 -20.22 9.36 1.83
N SER A 532 -20.49 9.91 3.01
CA SER A 532 -19.46 10.48 3.89
C SER A 532 -19.74 10.12 5.34
N CYS A 533 -18.71 10.09 6.17
CA CYS A 533 -18.85 9.86 7.60
C CYS A 533 -18.18 10.98 8.42
N GLU A 534 -18.69 11.20 9.62
CA GLU A 534 -18.13 12.07 10.65
C GLU A 534 -17.93 11.22 11.91
N GLU A 535 -16.70 11.19 12.42
CA GLU A 535 -16.33 10.48 13.66
C GLU A 535 -16.24 11.49 14.81
N ASP A 536 -16.73 11.10 15.98
CA ASP A 536 -16.64 11.89 17.20
C ASP A 536 -15.39 11.46 17.98
N GLU A 537 -14.52 12.40 18.34
CA GLU A 537 -13.27 12.10 19.07
C GLU A 537 -13.53 11.57 20.49
N GLU A 538 -14.73 11.82 21.04
CA GLU A 538 -15.11 11.38 22.39
C GLU A 538 -15.90 10.06 22.40
N THR A 539 -16.54 9.67 21.29
CA THR A 539 -17.40 8.48 21.22
C THR A 539 -17.08 7.57 20.02
N ASP A 540 -17.09 6.26 20.23
CA ASP A 540 -16.89 5.23 19.17
C ASP A 540 -18.04 5.19 18.12
N VAL A 541 -18.99 6.13 18.14
CA VAL A 541 -20.18 6.16 17.26
C VAL A 541 -20.01 7.26 16.22
N GLY A 542 -19.91 6.87 14.94
CA GLY A 542 -19.88 7.80 13.83
C GLY A 542 -21.27 8.13 13.28
N THR A 543 -21.37 9.25 12.56
CA THR A 543 -22.54 9.61 11.76
C THR A 543 -22.24 9.40 10.28
N LEU A 544 -23.03 8.56 9.62
CA LEU A 544 -22.99 8.28 8.19
C LEU A 544 -24.02 9.14 7.46
N TYR A 545 -23.60 9.85 6.42
CA TYR A 545 -24.45 10.64 5.54
C TYR A 545 -24.51 9.98 4.15
N LEU A 546 -25.73 9.73 3.68
CA LEU A 546 -26.02 9.10 2.40
C LEU A 546 -26.94 10.01 1.57
N GLY A 547 -26.39 10.60 0.51
CA GLY A 547 -27.15 11.45 -0.41
C GLY A 547 -27.61 10.68 -1.65
N THR A 548 -28.89 10.80 -1.99
CA THR A 548 -29.47 10.23 -3.22
C THR A 548 -29.65 11.27 -4.31
N ILE A 549 -29.79 10.82 -5.55
CA ILE A 549 -30.05 11.68 -6.70
C ILE A 549 -31.39 12.43 -6.62
N GLN A 550 -32.32 11.93 -5.81
CA GLN A 550 -33.61 12.56 -5.61
C GLN A 550 -33.53 13.81 -4.73
N GLY A 551 -32.34 14.13 -4.19
CA GLY A 551 -32.11 15.24 -3.27
C GLY A 551 -32.44 14.89 -1.82
N GLU A 552 -32.63 13.61 -1.53
CA GLU A 552 -32.80 13.09 -0.17
C GLU A 552 -31.43 12.83 0.46
N GLU A 553 -31.30 13.17 1.72
CA GLU A 553 -30.08 12.99 2.50
C GLU A 553 -30.47 12.22 3.76
N PHE A 554 -30.06 10.95 3.82
CA PHE A 554 -30.23 10.13 5.00
C PHE A 554 -29.04 10.34 5.93
N SER A 555 -29.30 10.44 7.22
CA SER A 555 -28.26 10.43 8.23
C SER A 555 -28.49 9.27 9.20
N PHE A 556 -27.44 8.50 9.45
CA PHE A 556 -27.47 7.30 10.27
C PHE A 556 -26.37 7.35 11.32
N LYS A 557 -26.66 6.96 12.56
CA LYS A 557 -25.65 6.71 13.59
C LYS A 557 -25.27 5.23 13.57
N THR A 558 -23.98 4.93 13.45
CA THR A 558 -23.46 3.57 13.42
C THR A 558 -21.99 3.52 13.88
N PHE A 559 -21.57 2.39 14.45
CA PHE A 559 -20.18 2.14 14.84
C PHE A 559 -19.27 1.88 13.64
N ASP A 560 -19.86 1.51 12.49
CA ASP A 560 -19.15 1.11 11.29
C ASP A 560 -19.22 2.19 10.19
N ALA A 561 -19.45 3.45 10.56
CA ALA A 561 -19.71 4.54 9.62
C ALA A 561 -18.57 4.68 8.59
N ARG A 562 -17.32 4.59 9.03
CA ARG A 562 -16.14 4.64 8.18
C ARG A 562 -16.04 3.42 7.26
N VAL A 563 -16.27 2.23 7.79
CA VAL A 563 -16.20 0.97 7.04
C VAL A 563 -17.25 0.96 5.92
N VAL A 564 -18.47 1.37 6.23
CA VAL A 564 -19.57 1.50 5.25
C VAL A 564 -19.21 2.54 4.18
N SER A 565 -18.76 3.72 4.60
CA SER A 565 -18.37 4.80 3.68
C SER A 565 -17.25 4.37 2.73
N ASP A 566 -16.18 3.77 3.24
CA ASP A 566 -15.04 3.31 2.45
C ASP A 566 -15.45 2.19 1.48
N LEU A 567 -16.28 1.22 1.93
CA LEU A 567 -16.75 0.13 1.07
C LEU A 567 -17.64 0.62 -0.08
N VAL A 568 -18.60 1.50 0.20
CA VAL A 568 -19.53 2.00 -0.83
C VAL A 568 -18.77 2.90 -1.83
N ASN A 569 -17.90 3.79 -1.34
CA ASN A 569 -17.09 4.64 -2.21
C ASN A 569 -16.14 3.81 -3.09
N TYR A 570 -15.49 2.77 -2.52
CA TYR A 570 -14.66 1.85 -3.30
C TYR A 570 -15.44 1.16 -4.42
N ILE A 571 -16.64 0.64 -4.12
CA ILE A 571 -17.50 -0.01 -5.12
C ILE A 571 -17.94 0.99 -6.20
N ILE A 572 -18.36 2.19 -5.82
CA ILE A 572 -18.78 3.24 -6.76
C ILE A 572 -17.61 3.65 -7.68
N ASP A 573 -16.41 3.83 -7.13
CA ASP A 573 -15.25 4.25 -7.91
C ASP A 573 -14.81 3.16 -8.90
N GLU A 574 -14.75 1.90 -8.48
CA GLU A 574 -14.45 0.77 -9.37
C GLU A 574 -15.54 0.57 -10.44
N LEU A 575 -16.82 0.74 -10.08
CA LEU A 575 -17.92 0.71 -11.03
C LEU A 575 -17.80 1.85 -12.04
N LYS A 576 -17.45 3.06 -11.61
CA LYS A 576 -17.22 4.19 -12.53
C LYS A 576 -16.05 3.92 -13.46
N ARG A 577 -14.93 3.39 -12.96
CA ARG A 577 -13.77 3.01 -13.81
C ARG A 577 -14.16 1.99 -14.88
N ARG A 578 -14.93 0.97 -14.52
CA ARG A 578 -15.34 -0.11 -15.43
C ARG A 578 -16.58 0.21 -16.26
N SER A 579 -17.26 1.31 -15.97
CA SER A 579 -18.53 1.67 -16.59
C SER A 579 -18.35 1.90 -18.09
N ILE A 580 -19.32 1.42 -18.87
CA ILE A 580 -19.48 1.76 -20.28
C ILE A 580 -20.73 2.61 -20.50
N TYR A 581 -21.29 3.19 -19.43
CA TYR A 581 -22.53 3.97 -19.48
C TYR A 581 -22.35 5.33 -18.81
N ALA A 582 -22.80 6.37 -19.49
CA ALA A 582 -22.80 7.73 -18.96
C ALA A 582 -24.13 8.43 -19.26
N VAL A 583 -24.51 9.40 -18.44
CA VAL A 583 -25.72 10.20 -18.63
C VAL A 583 -25.35 11.66 -18.88
N VAL A 584 -26.05 12.32 -19.79
CA VAL A 584 -25.83 13.72 -20.12
C VAL A 584 -26.36 14.59 -18.98
N VAL A 585 -25.49 15.37 -18.33
CA VAL A 585 -25.87 16.35 -17.29
C VAL A 585 -26.02 17.77 -17.84
N GLN A 586 -25.35 18.07 -18.95
CA GLN A 586 -25.45 19.35 -19.65
C GLN A 586 -25.74 19.11 -21.14
N SER A 587 -26.80 19.72 -21.67
CA SER A 587 -27.13 19.60 -23.09
C SER A 587 -26.03 20.23 -23.96
N TYR A 588 -25.67 19.56 -25.05
CA TYR A 588 -24.67 20.02 -26.00
C TYR A 588 -25.24 19.94 -27.41
N LYS A 589 -25.14 21.02 -28.18
CA LYS A 589 -25.50 21.05 -29.60
C LYS A 589 -24.28 21.49 -30.40
N SER A 590 -23.90 20.71 -31.41
CA SER A 590 -22.83 21.08 -32.32
C SER A 590 -23.29 22.27 -33.20
N GLU A 591 -22.46 23.32 -33.29
CA GLU A 591 -22.69 24.45 -34.19
C GLU A 591 -22.22 24.16 -35.64
N THR A 592 -21.47 23.07 -35.83
CA THR A 592 -20.97 22.61 -37.13
C THR A 592 -21.86 21.51 -37.71
N THR A 593 -22.05 21.51 -39.03
CA THR A 593 -22.82 20.50 -39.79
C THR A 593 -22.12 19.13 -39.91
N ASP A 594 -21.15 18.83 -39.03
CA ASP A 594 -20.38 17.58 -39.06
C ASP A 594 -21.15 16.46 -38.36
N ASP A 595 -21.46 15.38 -39.10
CA ASP A 595 -22.13 14.18 -38.60
C ASP A 595 -21.28 13.34 -37.62
N THR A 596 -20.07 13.79 -37.29
CA THR A 596 -19.11 13.08 -36.42
C THR A 596 -19.29 13.38 -34.92
N VAL A 597 -20.02 14.44 -34.56
CA VAL A 597 -20.23 14.90 -33.18
C VAL A 597 -21.69 14.72 -32.76
N LEU A 598 -21.90 14.13 -31.58
CA LEU A 598 -23.25 13.90 -31.05
C LEU A 598 -23.87 15.19 -30.53
N SER A 599 -25.13 15.41 -30.91
CA SER A 599 -26.00 16.37 -30.22
C SER A 599 -26.62 15.67 -29.01
N LEU A 600 -26.40 16.22 -27.83
CA LEU A 600 -26.80 15.66 -26.54
C LEU A 600 -27.90 16.49 -25.88
N LEU A 601 -28.95 15.84 -25.41
CA LEU A 601 -29.93 16.46 -24.52
C LEU A 601 -29.68 15.97 -23.08
N LYS A 602 -29.84 16.88 -22.12
CA LYS A 602 -29.77 16.54 -20.69
C LYS A 602 -30.68 15.36 -20.37
N GLY A 603 -30.10 14.33 -19.75
CA GLY A 603 -30.76 13.09 -19.37
C GLY A 603 -30.72 11.99 -20.45
N ASP A 604 -30.06 12.20 -21.58
CA ASP A 604 -29.78 11.14 -22.55
C ASP A 604 -28.75 10.15 -21.99
N LEU A 605 -28.93 8.86 -22.31
CA LEU A 605 -27.97 7.81 -22.03
C LEU A 605 -26.96 7.71 -23.17
N ILE A 606 -25.69 7.57 -22.82
CA ILE A 606 -24.59 7.30 -23.73
C ILE A 606 -23.98 5.94 -23.37
N ALA A 607 -23.91 5.05 -24.36
CA ALA A 607 -23.11 3.83 -24.28
C ALA A 607 -21.73 4.12 -24.86
N LEU A 608 -20.68 4.00 -24.05
CA LEU A 608 -19.30 4.24 -24.46
C LEU A 608 -18.84 3.16 -25.44
N GLY A 609 -18.18 3.56 -26.53
CA GLY A 609 -17.74 2.66 -27.61
C GLY A 609 -16.24 2.77 -27.91
N GLN A 610 -15.73 1.92 -28.81
CA GLN A 610 -14.33 1.93 -29.27
C GLN A 610 -13.25 1.86 -28.15
N GLY A 611 -13.52 1.12 -27.07
CA GLY A 611 -12.58 0.97 -25.95
C GLY A 611 -12.58 2.12 -24.95
N PHE A 612 -13.45 3.13 -25.11
CA PHE A 612 -13.70 4.11 -24.05
C PHE A 612 -14.46 3.45 -22.90
N THR A 613 -13.88 3.49 -21.71
CA THR A 613 -14.49 3.14 -20.43
C THR A 613 -14.58 4.38 -19.55
N GLY A 614 -15.30 4.30 -18.44
CA GLY A 614 -15.34 5.37 -17.47
C GLY A 614 -13.95 5.69 -16.91
N GLU A 615 -13.05 4.72 -16.79
CA GLU A 615 -11.63 4.96 -16.45
C GLU A 615 -10.95 5.85 -17.50
N SER A 616 -11.12 5.54 -18.79
CA SER A 616 -10.57 6.36 -19.86
C SER A 616 -11.13 7.79 -19.88
N ILE A 617 -12.37 7.99 -19.39
CA ILE A 617 -13.05 9.29 -19.33
C ILE A 617 -12.71 10.05 -18.03
N MET A 618 -12.55 9.33 -16.91
CA MET A 618 -12.15 9.88 -15.61
C MET A 618 -10.65 10.16 -15.54
N ALA A 619 -9.85 9.49 -16.37
CA ALA A 619 -8.46 9.85 -16.56
C ALA A 619 -8.39 11.35 -16.83
N GLU A 620 -7.49 12.06 -16.15
CA GLU A 620 -7.41 13.53 -16.09
C GLU A 620 -7.11 14.20 -17.46
N GLU A 621 -7.19 13.41 -18.51
CA GLU A 621 -6.77 13.59 -19.87
C GLU A 621 -7.91 13.37 -20.86
N ALA A 622 -9.17 13.25 -20.43
CA ALA A 622 -10.27 13.02 -21.36
C ALA A 622 -11.27 14.19 -21.45
N THR A 623 -11.35 14.85 -22.62
CA THR A 623 -12.28 15.93 -22.96
C THR A 623 -13.37 15.51 -23.97
N TRP A 624 -13.16 14.43 -24.76
CA TRP A 624 -14.07 13.96 -25.82
C TRP A 624 -14.38 12.45 -25.85
N GLY A 625 -15.39 11.96 -25.14
CA GLY A 625 -15.76 10.55 -25.24
C GLY A 625 -16.23 10.16 -26.65
N TYR A 626 -16.12 8.88 -27.00
CA TYR A 626 -16.82 8.31 -28.15
C TYR A 626 -17.87 7.33 -27.65
N GLY A 627 -19.07 7.40 -28.19
CA GLY A 627 -20.16 6.53 -27.77
C GLY A 627 -21.36 6.61 -28.68
N GLU A 628 -22.39 5.87 -28.31
CA GLU A 628 -23.68 5.85 -28.98
C GLU A 628 -24.74 6.49 -28.10
N CYS A 629 -25.49 7.42 -28.68
CA CYS A 629 -26.63 8.09 -28.04
C CYS A 629 -27.80 8.13 -29.04
N ASN A 630 -28.98 7.67 -28.61
CA ASN A 630 -30.20 7.64 -29.44
C ASN A 630 -30.01 6.99 -30.84
N GLY A 631 -29.21 5.93 -30.93
CA GLY A 631 -28.95 5.20 -32.18
C GLY A 631 -27.96 5.88 -33.13
N LYS A 632 -27.29 6.96 -32.69
CA LYS A 632 -26.21 7.62 -33.43
C LYS A 632 -24.90 7.47 -32.66
N SER A 633 -23.83 7.11 -33.35
CA SER A 633 -22.49 7.03 -32.76
C SER A 633 -21.66 8.25 -33.16
N GLY A 634 -20.91 8.80 -32.21
CA GLY A 634 -20.07 9.98 -32.46
C GLY A 634 -19.33 10.45 -31.23
N TYR A 635 -18.56 11.51 -31.39
CA TYR A 635 -17.82 12.13 -30.30
C TYR A 635 -18.71 13.05 -29.47
N PHE A 636 -18.46 13.10 -28.16
CA PHE A 636 -19.18 13.99 -27.25
C PHE A 636 -18.24 14.55 -26.16
N PRO A 637 -18.48 15.77 -25.64
CA PRO A 637 -17.64 16.36 -24.60
C PRO A 637 -17.85 15.67 -23.24
N THR A 638 -16.77 15.31 -22.56
CA THR A 638 -16.82 14.58 -21.27
C THR A 638 -17.37 15.42 -20.12
N GLU A 639 -17.24 16.74 -20.18
CA GLU A 639 -17.81 17.67 -19.19
C GLU A 639 -19.36 17.71 -19.19
N SER A 640 -19.95 17.30 -20.30
CA SER A 640 -21.40 17.26 -20.46
C SER A 640 -22.04 16.00 -19.89
N ILE A 641 -21.23 15.05 -19.41
CA ILE A 641 -21.70 13.74 -18.96
C ILE A 641 -21.30 13.45 -17.52
N TYR A 642 -22.07 12.59 -16.87
CA TYR A 642 -21.75 11.94 -15.61
C TYR A 642 -21.65 10.44 -15.86
N ILE A 643 -20.53 9.83 -15.47
CA ILE A 643 -20.33 8.39 -15.60
C ILE A 643 -21.18 7.70 -14.56
N LEU A 644 -22.08 6.83 -15.01
CA LEU A 644 -22.93 6.08 -14.11
C LEU A 644 -22.11 4.94 -13.51
N PRO A 645 -22.13 4.74 -12.18
CA PRO A 645 -21.49 3.59 -11.53
C PRO A 645 -22.30 2.32 -11.84
N THR A 646 -22.20 1.81 -13.06
CA THR A 646 -22.84 0.57 -13.51
C THR A 646 -22.09 -0.04 -14.68
N ILE A 647 -22.02 -1.37 -14.72
CA ILE A 647 -21.53 -2.15 -15.87
C ILE A 647 -22.69 -2.73 -16.70
N MET A 648 -23.91 -2.70 -16.15
CA MET A 648 -25.14 -3.14 -16.82
C MET A 648 -25.92 -1.92 -17.30
N PRO A 649 -26.73 -2.05 -18.37
CA PRO A 649 -27.57 -0.96 -18.84
C PRO A 649 -28.49 -0.45 -17.71
N PRO A 650 -28.48 0.86 -17.41
CA PRO A 650 -29.28 1.43 -16.32
C PRO A 650 -30.78 1.33 -16.64
N THR A 651 -31.61 1.18 -15.60
CA THR A 651 -33.06 1.11 -15.77
C THR A 651 -33.64 2.48 -16.16
N GLY A 652 -34.80 2.48 -16.82
CA GLY A 652 -35.50 3.72 -17.18
C GLY A 652 -35.87 4.60 -15.99
N VAL A 653 -36.04 4.01 -14.80
CA VAL A 653 -36.34 4.72 -13.54
C VAL A 653 -35.15 5.58 -13.11
N VAL A 654 -33.94 5.02 -13.09
CA VAL A 654 -32.70 5.74 -12.76
C VAL A 654 -32.48 6.90 -13.73
N LEU A 655 -32.64 6.65 -15.04
CA LEU A 655 -32.47 7.69 -16.06
C LEU A 655 -33.46 8.85 -15.91
N ASN A 656 -34.69 8.57 -15.44
CA ASN A 656 -35.68 9.61 -15.20
C ASN A 656 -35.31 10.54 -14.03
N PHE A 657 -34.53 10.09 -13.04
CA PHE A 657 -34.04 10.98 -11.98
C PHE A 657 -33.05 12.01 -12.52
N TYR A 658 -32.16 11.62 -13.42
CA TYR A 658 -31.22 12.53 -14.09
C TYR A 658 -31.91 13.53 -15.04
N LYS A 659 -33.13 13.21 -15.54
CA LYS A 659 -33.94 14.10 -16.39
C LYS A 659 -34.66 15.22 -15.62
N LYS A 660 -34.96 15.04 -14.33
CA LYS A 660 -35.69 16.05 -13.52
C LYS A 660 -34.75 17.19 -13.08
N GLU A 661 -35.20 18.44 -13.20
CA GLU A 661 -34.41 19.67 -12.95
C GLU A 661 -33.80 19.82 -11.54
N ASN A 662 -34.16 18.97 -10.57
CA ASN A 662 -33.72 19.06 -9.18
C ASN A 662 -32.52 18.18 -8.79
N ALA A 663 -32.00 17.32 -9.67
CA ALA A 663 -31.00 16.30 -9.31
C ALA A 663 -29.56 16.80 -9.09
N ILE A 664 -29.21 18.02 -9.53
CA ILE A 664 -27.85 18.58 -9.37
C ILE A 664 -27.95 20.06 -8.98
N LYS A 665 -28.52 20.35 -7.81
CA LYS A 665 -28.08 21.54 -7.05
C LYS A 665 -26.93 21.09 -6.16
N SER A 666 -25.72 21.09 -6.71
CA SER A 666 -24.51 21.00 -5.89
C SER A 666 -24.55 22.13 -4.87
N LYS A 667 -24.94 21.84 -3.62
CA LYS A 667 -24.64 22.73 -2.51
C LYS A 667 -23.12 22.79 -2.45
N LYS A 668 -22.63 24.00 -2.71
CA LYS A 668 -21.27 24.52 -2.56
C LYS A 668 -20.43 23.67 -1.61
N HIS A 669 -19.26 23.24 -2.10
CA HIS A 669 -18.17 22.77 -1.25
C HIS A 669 -17.98 23.66 -0.02
N ALA A 670 -17.64 22.98 1.07
CA ALA A 670 -17.15 23.47 2.36
C ALA A 670 -16.94 24.98 2.45
N GLY A 671 -17.60 25.60 3.43
CA GLY A 671 -17.22 26.92 3.90
C GLY A 671 -15.72 26.96 4.25
N PRO A 672 -15.10 28.15 4.25
CA PRO A 672 -13.65 28.26 4.32
C PRO A 672 -13.10 27.81 5.67
N ILE A 673 -12.00 27.03 5.60
CA ILE A 673 -11.22 26.43 6.69
C ILE A 673 -10.64 27.44 7.71
N TYR A 674 -10.83 28.76 7.53
CA TYR A 674 -10.20 29.78 8.35
C TYR A 674 -11.17 30.85 8.85
N ASN A 675 -11.12 31.13 10.16
CA ASN A 675 -11.80 32.28 10.74
C ASN A 675 -11.19 33.61 10.25
N THR A 676 -11.96 34.69 10.28
CA THR A 676 -11.59 36.02 9.74
C THR A 676 -10.33 36.61 10.40
N VAL A 677 -10.00 36.18 11.62
CA VAL A 677 -8.82 36.63 12.38
C VAL A 677 -7.54 35.94 11.89
N GLN A 678 -7.60 34.64 11.57
CA GLN A 678 -6.46 33.90 11.02
C GLN A 678 -6.07 34.39 9.63
N ARG A 679 -7.04 34.74 8.79
CA ARG A 679 -6.79 35.34 7.46
C ARG A 679 -6.04 36.67 7.54
N LYS A 680 -6.33 37.49 8.55
CA LYS A 680 -5.63 38.78 8.76
C LYS A 680 -4.16 38.62 9.19
N LYS A 681 -3.75 37.45 9.69
CA LYS A 681 -2.37 37.16 10.12
C LYS A 681 -1.50 36.51 9.03
N MET A 682 -2.08 36.12 7.90
CA MET A 682 -1.35 35.46 6.81
C MET A 682 -0.66 36.50 5.91
N HIS A 683 0.60 36.26 5.54
CA HIS A 683 1.34 37.14 4.64
C HIS A 683 0.80 37.08 3.21
N THR A 684 0.73 38.23 2.55
CA THR A 684 0.27 38.38 1.17
C THR A 684 1.24 39.26 0.37
N LEU A 685 1.21 39.15 -0.95
CA LEU A 685 1.98 40.03 -1.84
C LEU A 685 1.38 41.43 -1.99
N GLN A 686 0.47 41.86 -1.10
CA GLN A 686 -0.17 43.17 -1.21
C GLN A 686 0.83 44.34 -1.13
N ARG A 687 1.79 44.27 -0.20
CA ARG A 687 2.81 45.33 -0.05
C ARG A 687 3.83 45.27 -1.17
N PHE A 688 4.36 44.08 -1.45
CA PHE A 688 5.28 43.85 -2.56
C PHE A 688 4.68 44.29 -3.91
N GLY A 689 3.40 43.98 -4.14
CA GLY A 689 2.69 44.36 -5.35
C GLY A 689 2.48 45.87 -5.48
N ALA A 690 2.46 46.65 -4.39
CA ALA A 690 2.34 48.11 -4.48
C ALA A 690 3.56 48.76 -5.15
N ASP A 691 4.74 48.16 -4.97
CA ASP A 691 6.02 48.69 -5.47
C ASP A 691 6.50 48.02 -6.75
N HIS A 692 5.96 46.82 -7.07
CA HIS A 692 6.48 45.98 -8.15
C HIS A 692 5.44 45.50 -9.16
N PHE A 693 4.13 45.52 -8.83
CA PHE A 693 3.10 45.08 -9.77
C PHE A 693 2.62 46.23 -10.66
N ARG A 694 2.15 45.88 -11.86
CA ARG A 694 1.52 46.80 -12.79
C ARG A 694 0.27 47.47 -12.21
N ALA A 695 -0.15 48.57 -12.84
CA ALA A 695 -1.47 49.15 -12.56
C ALA A 695 -2.63 48.21 -12.99
N PRO A 696 -3.76 48.19 -12.27
CA PRO A 696 -4.98 47.48 -12.68
C PRO A 696 -5.51 48.00 -14.03
N ILE A 697 -5.94 47.09 -14.91
CA ILE A 697 -6.53 47.47 -16.21
C ILE A 697 -8.03 47.70 -16.00
N ALA A 698 -8.53 48.91 -16.28
CA ALA A 698 -9.96 49.22 -16.16
C ALA A 698 -10.76 48.48 -17.26
N ASN A 699 -11.69 47.60 -16.86
CA ASN A 699 -12.61 46.96 -17.80
C ASN A 699 -13.77 47.92 -18.13
N VAL A 700 -13.81 48.45 -19.36
CA VAL A 700 -14.97 49.15 -19.90
C VAL A 700 -15.80 48.14 -20.69
N SER A 701 -16.84 47.56 -20.07
CA SER A 701 -17.76 46.66 -20.77
C SER A 701 -18.86 47.47 -21.46
N SER A 702 -18.77 47.65 -22.77
CA SER A 702 -19.86 48.16 -23.62
C SER A 702 -20.79 47.00 -24.02
N SER A 703 -21.75 46.65 -23.17
CA SER A 703 -22.87 45.79 -23.55
C SER A 703 -24.17 46.33 -22.97
N THR A 704 -25.01 46.87 -23.85
CA THR A 704 -26.37 47.36 -23.60
C THR A 704 -27.31 46.16 -23.42
N SER A 705 -27.53 45.74 -22.18
CA SER A 705 -28.61 44.80 -21.82
C SER A 705 -29.10 45.15 -20.41
N ILE A 706 -30.40 45.32 -20.25
CA ILE A 706 -31.01 46.19 -19.23
C ILE A 706 -31.17 45.54 -17.84
N ASN A 707 -30.69 44.32 -17.58
CA ASN A 707 -30.97 43.61 -16.31
C ASN A 707 -29.75 43.08 -15.53
N SER A 708 -28.64 43.82 -15.45
CA SER A 708 -27.57 43.48 -14.48
C SER A 708 -27.04 44.70 -13.70
N VAL A 709 -27.03 44.56 -12.38
CA VAL A 709 -26.47 45.53 -11.44
C VAL A 709 -24.97 45.69 -11.70
N ARG A 710 -24.55 46.88 -12.15
CA ARG A 710 -23.14 47.23 -12.36
C ARG A 710 -22.39 47.27 -11.02
N LYS A 711 -21.56 46.26 -10.73
CA LYS A 711 -20.44 46.39 -9.80
C LYS A 711 -19.13 46.43 -10.60
N SER A 712 -18.53 47.62 -10.67
CA SER A 712 -17.15 47.80 -11.11
C SER A 712 -16.23 47.25 -10.01
N THR A 713 -15.73 46.03 -10.17
CA THR A 713 -14.70 45.46 -9.27
C THR A 713 -13.32 45.78 -9.82
N VAL A 714 -12.54 46.56 -9.07
CA VAL A 714 -11.11 46.81 -9.32
C VAL A 714 -10.35 45.48 -9.22
N GLU A 715 -9.55 45.14 -10.24
CA GLU A 715 -8.71 43.94 -10.27
C GLU A 715 -7.69 43.96 -9.12
N GLN A 716 -7.78 43.00 -8.20
CA GLN A 716 -6.79 42.82 -7.13
C GLN A 716 -5.68 41.86 -7.60
N LEU A 717 -4.54 42.41 -8.02
CA LEU A 717 -3.46 41.67 -8.69
C LEU A 717 -2.72 40.65 -7.80
N TRP A 718 -2.78 40.80 -6.48
CA TRP A 718 -2.12 39.91 -5.51
C TRP A 718 -3.03 38.80 -4.97
N LYS A 719 -4.26 38.68 -5.49
CA LYS A 719 -5.29 37.75 -5.04
C LYS A 719 -5.67 36.74 -6.13
N HIS A 720 -6.05 35.54 -5.71
CA HIS A 720 -6.51 34.44 -6.59
C HIS A 720 -7.58 34.90 -7.59
N THR A 721 -7.41 34.51 -8.85
CA THR A 721 -8.35 34.74 -9.95
C THR A 721 -8.49 33.50 -10.84
N ARG A 722 -9.59 33.40 -11.58
CA ARG A 722 -9.78 32.41 -12.66
C ARG A 722 -9.63 33.03 -14.05
N ASP A 723 -9.63 34.36 -14.12
CA ASP A 723 -9.52 35.07 -15.39
C ASP A 723 -8.08 35.00 -15.89
N PRO A 724 -7.85 34.59 -17.17
CA PRO A 724 -6.54 34.67 -17.78
C PRO A 724 -5.98 36.09 -17.66
N MET A 725 -4.71 36.20 -17.32
CA MET A 725 -4.07 37.50 -17.20
C MET A 725 -3.85 38.10 -18.58
N LYS A 726 -4.09 39.41 -18.71
CA LYS A 726 -3.88 40.15 -19.98
C LYS A 726 -2.46 40.71 -20.10
N ALA A 727 -1.77 40.88 -18.97
CA ALA A 727 -0.42 41.42 -18.88
C ALA A 727 0.24 40.92 -17.58
N PRO A 728 1.58 40.71 -17.58
CA PRO A 728 2.37 40.23 -16.42
C PRO A 728 2.05 40.99 -15.13
N LEU A 729 2.23 40.32 -13.98
CA LEU A 729 2.09 40.96 -12.67
C LEU A 729 3.18 42.00 -12.49
N LEU A 730 4.45 41.66 -12.71
CA LEU A 730 5.58 42.56 -12.54
C LEU A 730 5.62 43.63 -13.62
N GLU A 731 5.71 44.90 -13.21
CA GLU A 731 5.80 46.05 -14.12
C GLU A 731 7.04 45.97 -15.02
N ARG A 732 8.16 45.48 -14.50
CA ARG A 732 9.43 45.37 -15.22
C ARG A 732 9.36 44.45 -16.45
N LEU A 733 8.44 43.49 -16.47
CA LEU A 733 8.22 42.58 -17.59
C LEU A 733 7.51 43.25 -18.76
N GLN A 734 6.80 44.36 -18.54
CA GLN A 734 6.01 45.05 -19.58
C GLN A 734 6.85 45.65 -20.71
N ASN A 735 8.13 45.90 -20.45
CA ASN A 735 9.05 46.48 -21.42
C ASN A 735 9.52 45.47 -22.48
N ASP A 736 9.26 44.18 -22.27
CA ASP A 736 9.64 43.10 -23.19
C ASP A 736 8.41 42.30 -23.61
N ARG A 737 8.00 42.48 -24.87
CA ARG A 737 6.81 41.85 -25.44
C ARG A 737 6.90 40.32 -25.44
N ALA A 738 8.08 39.75 -25.72
CA ALA A 738 8.25 38.30 -25.76
C ALA A 738 8.10 37.68 -24.36
N LYS A 739 8.64 38.36 -23.34
CA LYS A 739 8.50 37.92 -21.95
C LYS A 739 7.09 38.16 -21.40
N CYS A 740 6.39 39.20 -21.86
CA CYS A 740 4.97 39.42 -21.56
C CYS A 740 4.12 38.24 -22.03
N ASP A 741 4.25 37.86 -23.31
CA ASP A 741 3.48 36.77 -23.90
C ASP A 741 3.79 35.45 -23.19
N THR A 742 5.07 35.22 -22.85
CA THR A 742 5.52 34.07 -22.05
C THR A 742 4.88 34.05 -20.66
N ALA A 743 4.90 35.16 -19.92
CA ALA A 743 4.30 35.25 -18.59
C ALA A 743 2.78 35.01 -18.60
N VAL A 744 2.08 35.52 -19.62
CA VAL A 744 0.64 35.29 -19.82
C VAL A 744 0.35 33.82 -20.14
N MET A 745 1.18 33.19 -20.98
CA MET A 745 1.07 31.75 -21.27
C MET A 745 1.34 30.91 -20.02
N ILE A 746 2.36 31.23 -19.23
CA ILE A 746 2.66 30.52 -17.98
C ILE A 746 1.48 30.56 -17.03
N PHE A 747 0.86 31.73 -16.84
CA PHE A 747 -0.32 31.83 -15.98
C PHE A 747 -1.49 31.01 -16.52
N THR A 748 -1.64 30.95 -17.85
CA THR A 748 -2.62 30.06 -18.48
C THR A 748 -2.34 28.59 -18.13
N PHE A 749 -1.08 28.16 -18.12
CA PHE A 749 -0.69 26.81 -17.68
C PHE A 749 -0.88 26.60 -16.16
N ILE A 750 -0.61 27.60 -15.32
CA ILE A 750 -0.89 27.57 -13.88
C ILE A 750 -2.39 27.40 -13.64
N LEU A 751 -3.23 28.19 -14.31
CA LEU A 751 -4.69 28.07 -14.22
C LEU A 751 -5.18 26.70 -14.70
N LYS A 752 -4.62 26.20 -15.81
CA LYS A 752 -4.93 24.84 -16.29
C LYS A 752 -4.52 23.79 -15.25
N TYR A 753 -3.35 23.94 -14.62
CA TYR A 753 -2.80 22.97 -13.67
C TYR A 753 -3.67 22.94 -12.42
N MET A 754 -3.96 24.11 -11.86
CA MET A 754 -4.81 24.29 -10.69
C MET A 754 -6.30 23.97 -10.95
N GLY A 755 -6.70 23.70 -12.20
CA GLY A 755 -8.08 23.40 -12.57
C GLY A 755 -9.00 24.63 -12.64
N ASP A 756 -8.41 25.83 -12.66
CA ASP A 756 -9.12 27.09 -12.75
C ASP A 756 -9.53 27.44 -14.19
N LEU A 757 -8.82 26.89 -15.19
CA LEU A 757 -9.08 27.01 -16.63
C LEU A 757 -9.19 25.60 -17.29
N PRO A 758 -10.12 25.39 -18.25
CA PRO A 758 -10.22 24.11 -18.96
C PRO A 758 -8.92 23.74 -19.69
N LYS A 759 -8.53 22.47 -19.57
CA LYS A 759 -7.36 21.88 -20.24
C LYS A 759 -7.80 20.96 -21.39
N SER A 760 -6.90 20.76 -22.35
CA SER A 760 -7.02 19.71 -23.37
C SER A 760 -6.93 18.32 -22.70
N ARG A 761 -7.23 17.27 -23.46
CA ARG A 761 -6.94 15.88 -23.09
C ARG A 761 -5.51 15.61 -22.64
N GLU A 762 -4.58 16.50 -22.93
CA GLU A 762 -3.19 16.26 -22.57
C GLU A 762 -2.95 16.61 -21.10
N GLN A 763 -2.21 15.75 -20.37
CA GLN A 763 -1.60 16.15 -19.11
C GLN A 763 -0.86 17.46 -19.31
N ILE A 764 -1.03 18.37 -18.36
CA ILE A 764 -0.35 19.66 -18.43
C ILE A 764 1.11 19.38 -18.19
N ASP A 765 1.87 19.53 -19.26
CA ASP A 765 3.30 19.49 -19.21
C ASP A 765 3.81 20.64 -18.32
N VAL A 766 4.20 20.24 -17.11
CA VAL A 766 4.76 21.11 -16.09
C VAL A 766 6.04 21.80 -16.59
N ALA A 767 6.74 21.24 -17.57
CA ALA A 767 7.86 21.88 -18.23
C ALA A 767 7.46 23.21 -18.92
N LYS A 768 6.21 23.37 -19.36
CA LYS A 768 5.74 24.63 -19.98
C LYS A 768 5.64 25.79 -18.99
N ILE A 769 5.56 25.50 -17.69
CA ILE A 769 5.59 26.48 -16.60
C ILE A 769 7.04 26.80 -16.24
N PHE A 770 7.85 25.77 -16.00
CA PHE A 770 9.17 25.94 -15.39
C PHE A 770 10.29 26.21 -16.40
N THR A 771 10.24 25.68 -17.63
CA THR A 771 11.32 25.87 -18.62
C THR A 771 11.56 27.36 -18.93
N PRO A 772 10.54 28.18 -19.22
CA PRO A 772 10.78 29.60 -19.47
C PRO A 772 11.18 30.37 -18.19
N ALA A 773 10.67 29.94 -17.02
CA ALA A 773 11.02 30.52 -15.73
C ALA A 773 12.46 30.24 -15.29
N MET A 774 13.01 29.09 -15.71
CA MET A 774 14.40 28.75 -15.43
C MET A 774 15.37 29.51 -16.36
N ALA A 775 14.93 29.79 -17.59
CA ALA A 775 15.73 30.51 -18.59
C ALA A 775 15.88 32.02 -18.33
N ASP A 776 14.91 32.67 -17.66
CA ASP A 776 14.92 34.13 -17.45
C ASP A 776 14.55 34.51 -16.00
N ASP A 777 15.40 35.33 -15.36
CA ASP A 777 15.24 35.73 -13.97
C ASP A 777 13.97 36.57 -13.70
N LEU A 778 13.52 37.39 -14.65
CA LEU A 778 12.31 38.21 -14.49
C LEU A 778 11.05 37.34 -14.64
N VAL A 779 11.05 36.40 -15.60
CA VAL A 779 9.97 35.41 -15.75
C VAL A 779 9.92 34.49 -14.52
N ARG A 780 11.06 34.16 -13.92
CA ARG A 780 11.13 33.39 -12.68
C ARG A 780 10.39 34.05 -11.52
N ASP A 781 10.70 35.32 -11.26
CA ASP A 781 10.05 36.10 -10.21
C ASP A 781 8.54 36.21 -10.47
N GLU A 782 8.16 36.36 -11.73
CA GLU A 782 6.76 36.37 -12.15
C GLU A 782 6.05 35.06 -11.83
N VAL A 783 6.66 33.90 -12.09
CA VAL A 783 6.06 32.58 -11.75
C VAL A 783 5.85 32.45 -10.24
N PHE A 784 6.82 32.84 -9.41
CA PHE A 784 6.63 32.84 -7.95
C PHE A 784 5.49 33.78 -7.53
N CYS A 785 5.41 34.98 -8.10
CA CYS A 785 4.33 35.92 -7.84
C CYS A 785 2.96 35.35 -8.26
N GLN A 786 2.88 34.70 -9.43
CA GLN A 786 1.67 34.08 -9.95
C GLN A 786 1.19 32.91 -9.08
N ILE A 787 2.08 32.02 -8.65
CA ILE A 787 1.72 30.90 -7.75
C ILE A 787 1.27 31.44 -6.38
N MET A 788 2.04 32.36 -5.79
CA MET A 788 1.67 32.98 -4.50
C MET A 788 0.36 33.76 -4.58
N ARG A 789 0.06 34.40 -5.71
CA ARG A 789 -1.25 35.02 -6.01
C ARG A 789 -2.36 33.99 -6.00
N GLN A 790 -2.21 32.88 -6.71
CA GLN A 790 -3.24 31.84 -6.78
C GLN A 790 -3.44 31.09 -5.46
N LEU A 791 -2.45 31.09 -4.56
CA LEU A 791 -2.58 30.60 -3.18
C LEU A 791 -3.15 31.64 -2.20
N THR A 792 -3.23 32.92 -2.59
CA THR A 792 -3.69 34.00 -1.71
C THR A 792 -5.21 34.18 -1.81
N GLU A 793 -5.90 33.88 -0.72
CA GLU A 793 -7.38 33.92 -0.63
C GLU A 793 -8.10 33.04 -1.66
N ASN A 794 -7.48 31.91 -2.03
CA ASN A 794 -8.15 30.89 -2.82
C ASN A 794 -9.31 30.28 -2.02
N LYS A 795 -10.46 30.09 -2.68
CA LYS A 795 -11.66 29.49 -2.07
C LYS A 795 -11.93 28.08 -2.60
N ILE A 796 -11.17 27.66 -3.61
CA ILE A 796 -11.33 26.40 -4.31
C ILE A 796 -10.24 25.47 -3.77
N GLN A 797 -10.63 24.53 -2.90
CA GLN A 797 -9.68 23.67 -2.19
C GLN A 797 -8.78 22.88 -3.16
N ILE A 798 -9.34 22.29 -4.22
CA ILE A 798 -8.57 21.56 -5.23
C ILE A 798 -7.55 22.46 -5.96
N SER A 799 -7.91 23.72 -6.21
CA SER A 799 -7.03 24.69 -6.85
C SER A 799 -5.91 25.06 -5.88
N GLU A 800 -6.22 25.36 -4.62
CA GLU A 800 -5.22 25.64 -3.58
C GLU A 800 -4.24 24.48 -3.39
N GLU A 801 -4.75 23.25 -3.27
CA GLU A 801 -3.98 22.01 -3.15
C GLU A 801 -3.01 21.81 -4.32
N ARG A 802 -3.44 22.08 -5.56
CA ARG A 802 -2.58 22.02 -6.74
C ARG A 802 -1.62 23.21 -6.86
N GLY A 803 -1.98 24.37 -6.32
CA GLY A 803 -1.07 25.51 -6.21
C GLY A 803 0.10 25.23 -5.28
N TRP A 804 -0.13 24.46 -4.21
CA TRP A 804 0.91 24.01 -3.31
C TRP A 804 1.87 23.02 -4.00
N ASP A 805 1.38 22.17 -4.90
CA ASP A 805 2.23 21.30 -5.73
C ASP A 805 3.20 22.13 -6.56
N LEU A 806 2.68 23.15 -7.26
CA LEU A 806 3.50 24.04 -8.08
C LEU A 806 4.53 24.79 -7.24
N LEU A 807 4.17 25.24 -6.03
CA LEU A 807 5.12 25.92 -5.14
C LEU A 807 6.20 24.96 -4.60
N TRP A 808 5.84 23.72 -4.30
CA TRP A 808 6.76 22.68 -3.84
C TRP A 808 7.75 22.26 -4.94
N LEU A 809 7.26 22.17 -6.19
CA LEU A 809 8.09 21.96 -7.37
C LEU A 809 9.03 23.15 -7.61
N ALA A 810 8.49 24.37 -7.59
CA ALA A 810 9.24 25.61 -7.79
C ALA A 810 10.43 25.75 -6.81
N THR A 811 10.17 25.57 -5.51
CA THR A 811 11.18 25.71 -4.44
C THR A 811 12.31 24.69 -4.52
N GLY A 812 12.12 23.56 -5.21
CA GLY A 812 13.14 22.54 -5.41
C GLY A 812 14.02 22.71 -6.66
N VAL A 813 13.61 23.55 -7.62
CA VAL A 813 14.32 23.69 -8.90
C VAL A 813 14.90 25.09 -9.15
N MET A 814 14.26 26.14 -8.61
CA MET A 814 14.61 27.54 -8.92
C MET A 814 14.54 28.45 -7.69
N LEU A 815 15.24 29.59 -7.73
CA LEU A 815 15.27 30.60 -6.66
C LEU A 815 14.77 31.95 -7.18
N PRO A 816 13.85 32.63 -6.47
CA PRO A 816 13.46 34.00 -6.83
C PRO A 816 14.59 34.99 -6.51
N SER A 817 14.47 36.22 -7.01
CA SER A 817 15.37 37.32 -6.67
C SER A 817 15.37 37.63 -5.17
N GLN A 818 16.47 38.24 -4.68
CA GLN A 818 16.65 38.55 -3.27
C GLN A 818 15.47 39.32 -2.61
N PRO A 819 14.83 40.31 -3.29
CA PRO A 819 13.63 40.95 -2.74
C PRO A 819 12.45 39.99 -2.58
N LEU A 820 12.12 39.22 -3.62
CA LEU A 820 10.98 38.30 -3.62
C LEU A 820 11.22 37.07 -2.72
N GLN A 821 12.48 36.67 -2.54
CA GLN A 821 12.86 35.59 -1.65
C GLN A 821 12.44 35.87 -0.19
N LYS A 822 12.57 37.13 0.28
CA LYS A 822 12.13 37.54 1.62
C LYS A 822 10.62 37.42 1.78
N GLU A 823 9.87 37.81 0.74
CA GLU A 823 8.42 37.67 0.70
C GLU A 823 7.99 36.20 0.71
N LEU A 824 8.67 35.34 -0.07
CA LEU A 824 8.42 33.89 -0.11
C LEU A 824 8.69 33.22 1.24
N PHE A 825 9.79 33.55 1.92
CA PHE A 825 10.08 33.05 3.28
C PHE A 825 8.98 33.41 4.28
N THR A 826 8.47 34.64 4.19
CA THR A 826 7.42 35.14 5.09
C THR A 826 6.06 34.52 4.73
N PHE A 827 5.79 34.33 3.44
CA PHE A 827 4.62 33.61 2.95
C PHE A 827 4.59 32.18 3.50
N LEU A 828 5.65 31.39 3.31
CA LEU A 828 5.71 30.01 3.76
C LEU A 828 5.56 29.89 5.29
N ARG A 829 6.21 30.76 6.07
CA ARG A 829 6.13 30.74 7.55
C ARG A 829 4.76 31.07 8.13
N THR A 830 3.93 31.81 7.40
CA THR A 830 2.61 32.24 7.87
C THR A 830 1.48 31.31 7.43
N ARG A 831 1.78 30.29 6.61
CA ARG A 831 0.82 29.28 6.14
C ARG A 831 0.88 28.05 7.04
N LYS A 832 -0.29 27.53 7.41
CA LYS A 832 -0.42 26.28 8.19
C LYS A 832 -0.54 25.03 7.32
N HIS A 833 -0.30 25.16 6.02
CA HIS A 833 -0.43 24.05 5.08
C HIS A 833 0.68 23.01 5.36
N PRO A 834 0.40 21.69 5.34
CA PRO A 834 1.40 20.65 5.63
C PRO A 834 2.68 20.80 4.79
N ILE A 835 2.52 21.09 3.51
CA ILE A 835 3.62 21.21 2.53
C ILE A 835 4.42 22.51 2.71
N ALA A 836 3.93 23.50 3.47
CA ALA A 836 4.62 24.80 3.60
C ALA A 836 5.98 24.67 4.30
N VAL A 837 6.11 23.74 5.26
CA VAL A 837 7.38 23.45 5.95
C VAL A 837 8.38 22.81 4.98
N ASP A 838 7.93 21.89 4.13
CA ASP A 838 8.78 21.24 3.14
C ASP A 838 9.24 22.20 2.05
N CYS A 839 8.36 23.07 1.56
CA CYS A 839 8.73 24.16 0.65
C CYS A 839 9.84 25.05 1.25
N LEU A 840 9.79 25.31 2.55
CA LEU A 840 10.80 26.11 3.26
C LEU A 840 12.16 25.39 3.31
N GLN A 841 12.15 24.09 3.64
CA GLN A 841 13.36 23.27 3.68
C GLN A 841 13.99 23.13 2.28
N ARG A 842 13.17 22.91 1.25
CA ARG A 842 13.61 22.80 -0.15
C ARG A 842 14.23 24.09 -0.64
N LEU A 843 13.60 25.23 -0.36
CA LEU A 843 14.14 26.54 -0.69
C LEU A 843 15.54 26.75 -0.05
N GLN A 844 15.72 26.34 1.21
CA GLN A 844 17.02 26.42 1.89
C GLN A 844 18.08 25.51 1.25
N LYS A 845 17.71 24.30 0.82
CA LYS A 845 18.62 23.38 0.11
C LYS A 845 19.03 23.94 -1.26
N THR A 846 18.09 24.48 -2.03
CA THR A 846 18.37 25.08 -3.34
C THR A 846 19.31 26.29 -3.23
N ILE A 847 19.20 27.12 -2.17
CA ILE A 847 20.15 28.21 -1.88
C ILE A 847 21.58 27.67 -1.68
N LYS A 848 21.72 26.54 -1.00
CA LYS A 848 23.02 25.95 -0.65
C LYS A 848 23.66 25.19 -1.82
N LEU A 849 22.86 24.44 -2.58
CA LEU A 849 23.34 23.48 -3.58
C LEU A 849 23.36 24.02 -5.01
N GLY A 850 22.68 25.14 -5.25
CA GLY A 850 22.47 25.75 -6.56
C GLY A 850 21.12 25.38 -7.18
N THR A 851 20.76 26.08 -8.24
CA THR A 851 19.52 25.82 -9.02
C THR A 851 19.71 24.68 -10.02
N ARG A 852 18.62 24.00 -10.34
CA ARG A 852 18.56 22.98 -11.40
C ARG A 852 18.70 23.63 -12.79
N LYS A 853 19.04 22.84 -13.81
CA LYS A 853 19.06 23.27 -15.21
C LYS A 853 17.76 23.01 -15.94
N TYR A 854 17.09 21.91 -15.61
CA TYR A 854 15.86 21.47 -16.26
C TYR A 854 14.68 21.50 -15.31
N PRO A 855 13.44 21.57 -15.85
CA PRO A 855 12.23 21.56 -15.04
C PRO A 855 12.10 20.27 -14.20
N PRO A 856 11.19 20.26 -13.20
CA PRO A 856 10.93 19.07 -12.40
C PRO A 856 10.59 17.86 -13.27
N TYR A 857 11.23 16.72 -12.98
CA TYR A 857 11.00 15.48 -13.73
C TYR A 857 9.64 14.85 -13.35
N ILE A 858 9.08 13.98 -14.21
CA ILE A 858 7.73 13.41 -14.02
C ILE A 858 7.56 12.71 -12.66
N VAL A 859 8.60 12.03 -12.16
CA VAL A 859 8.60 11.37 -10.84
C VAL A 859 8.42 12.41 -9.71
N GLU A 860 9.00 13.60 -9.84
CA GLU A 860 8.84 14.70 -8.87
C GLU A 860 7.40 15.23 -8.89
N VAL A 861 6.78 15.28 -10.07
CA VAL A 861 5.40 15.73 -10.28
C VAL A 861 4.39 14.69 -9.77
N GLU A 862 4.64 13.40 -9.99
CA GLU A 862 3.80 12.30 -9.51
C GLU A 862 3.84 12.20 -7.99
N ALA A 863 5.03 12.27 -7.38
CA ALA A 863 5.18 12.18 -5.93
C ALA A 863 4.34 13.22 -5.18
N ILE A 864 4.42 14.49 -5.59
CA ILE A 864 3.66 15.55 -4.92
C ILE A 864 2.14 15.43 -5.16
N ARG A 865 1.73 14.91 -6.33
CA ARG A 865 0.32 14.66 -6.69
C ARG A 865 -0.29 13.54 -5.84
N TYR A 866 0.48 12.50 -5.53
CA TYR A 866 0.10 11.42 -4.61
C TYR A 866 0.30 11.78 -3.13
N ARG A 867 0.65 13.04 -2.82
CA ARG A 867 0.88 13.54 -1.46
C ARG A 867 2.05 12.85 -0.74
N THR A 868 3.03 12.35 -1.49
CA THR A 868 4.28 11.82 -0.97
C THR A 868 5.40 12.84 -1.18
N VAL A 869 5.91 13.43 -0.09
CA VAL A 869 7.02 14.41 -0.17
C VAL A 869 8.40 13.76 -0.29
N GLU A 870 8.48 12.47 0.07
CA GLU A 870 9.68 11.65 -0.08
C GLU A 870 9.62 10.88 -1.39
N ILE A 871 10.64 11.05 -2.23
CA ILE A 871 10.76 10.32 -3.49
C ILE A 871 11.75 9.18 -3.27
N TYR A 872 11.29 7.94 -3.43
CA TYR A 872 12.13 6.76 -3.42
C TYR A 872 12.36 6.28 -4.84
N HIS A 873 13.63 6.12 -5.23
CA HIS A 873 14.01 5.61 -6.53
C HIS A 873 14.77 4.31 -6.38
N LYS A 874 14.34 3.29 -7.11
CA LYS A 874 15.02 1.99 -7.14
C LYS A 874 16.38 2.12 -7.81
N VAL A 875 17.41 1.58 -7.16
CA VAL A 875 18.75 1.44 -7.69
C VAL A 875 19.05 -0.05 -7.76
N TYR A 876 19.37 -0.53 -8.95
CA TYR A 876 19.69 -1.92 -9.24
C TYR A 876 21.18 -2.17 -9.07
N PHE A 877 21.51 -3.31 -8.47
CA PHE A 877 22.88 -3.77 -8.27
C PHE A 877 23.20 -4.96 -9.17
N PRO A 878 24.49 -5.25 -9.44
CA PRO A 878 24.89 -6.36 -10.30
C PRO A 878 24.50 -7.75 -9.78
N ASP A 879 24.24 -7.91 -8.47
CA ASP A 879 23.84 -9.16 -7.84
C ASP A 879 22.34 -9.50 -7.99
N ASP A 880 21.67 -8.84 -8.93
CA ASP A 880 20.23 -8.92 -9.20
C ASP A 880 19.34 -8.46 -8.03
N THR A 881 19.91 -7.72 -7.07
CA THR A 881 19.15 -7.04 -6.02
C THR A 881 18.83 -5.59 -6.39
N ASP A 882 17.76 -5.03 -5.81
CA ASP A 882 17.44 -3.61 -5.87
C ASP A 882 17.16 -3.04 -4.48
N GLU A 883 17.62 -1.82 -4.23
CA GLU A 883 17.23 -1.05 -3.04
C GLU A 883 16.61 0.29 -3.44
N ALA A 884 15.64 0.73 -2.66
CA ALA A 884 15.00 2.03 -2.84
C ALA A 884 15.77 3.10 -2.06
N PHE A 885 16.33 4.08 -2.78
CA PHE A 885 17.04 5.21 -2.18
C PHE A 885 16.18 6.46 -2.21
N GLN A 886 16.15 7.17 -1.09
CA GLN A 886 15.54 8.49 -1.04
C GLN A 886 16.34 9.46 -1.91
N ILE A 887 15.68 10.06 -2.90
CA ILE A 887 16.23 11.10 -3.74
C ILE A 887 15.39 12.37 -3.61
N GLU A 888 16.05 13.50 -3.76
CA GLU A 888 15.43 14.81 -3.70
C GLU A 888 15.69 15.55 -5.01
N SER A 889 14.92 16.62 -5.26
CA SER A 889 15.12 17.51 -6.40
C SER A 889 16.55 18.05 -6.49
N SER A 890 17.24 18.18 -5.36
CA SER A 890 18.61 18.69 -5.24
C SER A 890 19.70 17.61 -5.14
N THR A 891 19.35 16.31 -5.26
CA THR A 891 20.33 15.22 -5.15
C THR A 891 21.27 15.22 -6.37
N LYS A 892 22.58 15.37 -6.12
CA LYS A 892 23.60 15.13 -7.15
C LYS A 892 23.99 13.67 -7.19
N THR A 893 24.48 13.21 -8.34
CA THR A 893 24.94 11.84 -8.55
C THR A 893 25.95 11.41 -7.49
N LYS A 894 26.92 12.27 -7.15
CA LYS A 894 27.91 11.99 -6.10
C LYS A 894 27.29 11.82 -4.71
N ASP A 895 26.22 12.57 -4.41
CA ASP A 895 25.54 12.49 -3.11
C ASP A 895 24.83 11.13 -3.01
N LEU A 896 24.17 10.70 -4.09
CA LEU A 896 23.55 9.37 -4.16
C LEU A 896 24.61 8.26 -4.12
N ILE A 897 25.73 8.39 -4.84
CA ILE A 897 26.87 7.45 -4.76
C ILE A 897 27.37 7.33 -3.31
N GLN A 898 27.52 8.44 -2.60
CA GLN A 898 27.95 8.44 -1.19
C GLN A 898 26.90 7.78 -0.28
N THR A 899 25.62 8.03 -0.51
CA THR A 899 24.52 7.39 0.24
C THR A 899 24.51 5.89 0.00
N ILE A 900 24.64 5.43 -1.24
CA ILE A 900 24.72 4.00 -1.59
C ILE A 900 25.98 3.36 -0.97
N THR A 901 27.14 4.02 -1.12
CA THR A 901 28.41 3.54 -0.57
C THR A 901 28.34 3.38 0.95
N ARG A 902 27.68 4.32 1.65
CA ARG A 902 27.46 4.25 3.10
C ARG A 902 26.45 3.16 3.48
N ARG A 903 25.35 3.05 2.73
CA ARG A 903 24.28 2.06 2.95
C ARG A 903 24.77 0.63 2.79
N LEU A 904 25.61 0.39 1.78
CA LEU A 904 26.22 -0.92 1.49
C LEU A 904 27.55 -1.16 2.24
N GLU A 905 27.93 -0.23 3.12
CA GLU A 905 29.16 -0.31 3.93
C GLU A 905 30.44 -0.54 3.10
N LEU A 906 30.52 0.05 1.91
CA LEU A 906 31.70 -0.05 1.05
C LEU A 906 32.85 0.79 1.64
N LYS A 907 34.08 0.27 1.55
CA LYS A 907 35.27 0.97 2.06
C LYS A 907 35.62 2.21 1.24
N SER A 908 35.25 2.24 -0.03
CA SER A 908 35.45 3.39 -0.91
C SER A 908 34.44 3.43 -2.04
N GLY A 909 33.88 4.61 -2.31
CA GLY A 909 33.09 4.90 -3.51
C GLY A 909 33.95 5.13 -4.77
N GLU A 910 35.29 5.10 -4.66
CA GLU A 910 36.18 5.37 -5.79
C GLU A 910 36.03 4.32 -6.90
N GLY A 911 35.73 4.81 -8.10
CA GLY A 911 35.53 4.00 -9.29
C GLY A 911 34.12 3.43 -9.45
N PHE A 912 33.21 3.67 -8.51
CA PHE A 912 31.78 3.41 -8.68
C PHE A 912 31.08 4.56 -9.39
N SER A 913 30.03 4.24 -10.14
CA SER A 913 29.23 5.22 -10.85
C SER A 913 27.79 4.75 -10.98
N LEU A 914 26.89 5.71 -11.17
CA LEU A 914 25.52 5.44 -11.56
C LEU A 914 25.43 5.30 -13.08
N PHE A 915 24.59 4.38 -13.53
CA PHE A 915 24.32 4.10 -14.92
C PHE A 915 22.82 4.13 -15.16
N ILE A 916 22.38 4.74 -16.23
CA ILE A 916 21.00 4.67 -16.68
C ILE A 916 20.94 3.73 -17.87
N LYS A 917 20.14 2.68 -17.73
CA LYS A 917 19.78 1.77 -18.83
C LYS A 917 18.42 2.22 -19.38
N VAL A 918 18.39 2.59 -20.66
CA VAL A 918 17.17 2.94 -21.41
C VAL A 918 17.24 2.27 -22.76
N MET A 919 16.19 1.52 -23.13
CA MET A 919 16.19 0.69 -24.34
C MET A 919 17.43 -0.23 -24.39
N ASP A 920 18.23 -0.13 -25.45
CA ASP A 920 19.50 -0.84 -25.67
C ASP A 920 20.73 -0.05 -25.22
N LYS A 921 20.56 1.19 -24.71
CA LYS A 921 21.65 2.06 -24.28
C LYS A 921 21.83 2.02 -22.77
N VAL A 922 23.08 1.91 -22.36
CA VAL A 922 23.52 2.09 -20.96
C VAL A 922 24.49 3.25 -20.92
N LEU A 923 24.18 4.28 -20.12
CA LEU A 923 24.92 5.54 -20.04
C LEU A 923 25.36 5.81 -18.61
N SER A 924 26.61 6.23 -18.41
CA SER A 924 27.10 6.63 -17.08
C SER A 924 26.65 8.06 -16.76
N VAL A 925 26.22 8.27 -15.52
CA VAL A 925 25.79 9.57 -15.00
C VAL A 925 27.01 10.32 -14.45
N PRO A 926 27.27 11.59 -14.86
CA PRO A 926 28.35 12.39 -14.30
C PRO A 926 28.14 12.71 -12.81
N GLU A 927 29.22 12.65 -12.02
CA GLU A 927 29.20 12.77 -10.55
C GLU A 927 28.67 14.12 -10.03
N ASP A 928 29.03 15.23 -10.67
CA ASP A 928 28.64 16.58 -10.23
C ASP A 928 27.30 17.08 -10.82
N TYR A 929 26.59 16.22 -11.55
CA TYR A 929 25.30 16.56 -12.15
C TYR A 929 24.13 16.27 -11.19
N PHE A 930 23.07 17.08 -11.26
CA PHE A 930 21.81 16.73 -10.59
C PHE A 930 21.19 15.51 -11.28
N LEU A 931 20.78 14.51 -10.51
CA LEU A 931 20.33 13.23 -11.06
C LEU A 931 19.13 13.41 -12.00
N PHE A 932 18.12 14.16 -11.56
CA PHE A 932 16.93 14.45 -12.37
C PHE A 932 17.24 15.34 -13.58
N ASP A 933 18.26 16.20 -13.54
CA ASP A 933 18.68 16.95 -14.73
C ASP A 933 19.27 16.02 -15.79
N PHE A 934 20.07 15.03 -15.37
CA PHE A 934 20.65 14.07 -16.30
C PHE A 934 19.57 13.16 -16.91
N ILE A 935 18.64 12.68 -16.09
CA ILE A 935 17.50 11.88 -16.55
C ILE A 935 16.67 12.68 -17.56
N TYR A 936 16.37 13.95 -17.25
CA TYR A 936 15.61 14.82 -18.15
C TYR A 936 16.32 14.99 -19.50
N GLU A 937 17.59 15.38 -19.49
CA GLU A 937 18.40 15.58 -20.71
C GLU A 937 18.48 14.31 -21.56
N LEU A 938 18.64 13.15 -20.92
CA LEU A 938 18.66 11.87 -21.59
C LEU A 938 17.32 11.55 -22.27
N MET A 939 16.20 11.80 -21.59
CA MET A 939 14.87 11.52 -22.13
C MET A 939 14.52 12.46 -23.29
N GLU A 940 14.91 13.73 -23.22
CA GLU A 940 14.76 14.66 -24.35
C GLU A 940 15.58 14.20 -25.56
N TRP A 941 16.87 13.86 -25.35
CA TRP A 941 17.73 13.37 -26.42
C TRP A 941 17.19 12.08 -27.07
N LEU A 942 16.60 11.16 -26.29
CA LEU A 942 15.95 9.97 -26.81
C LEU A 942 14.71 10.31 -27.65
N ARG A 943 13.92 11.31 -27.22
CA ARG A 943 12.76 11.78 -27.98
C ARG A 943 13.17 12.39 -29.34
N GLU A 944 14.28 13.12 -29.36
CA GLU A 944 14.82 13.72 -30.59
C GLU A 944 15.40 12.68 -31.56
N THR A 945 16.06 11.65 -31.03
CA THR A 945 16.76 10.63 -31.83
C THR A 945 15.90 9.45 -32.27
N HIS A 946 14.78 9.20 -31.58
CA HIS A 946 13.81 8.16 -31.91
C HIS A 946 12.40 8.74 -32.11
N PRO A 947 12.16 9.60 -33.12
CA PRO A 947 10.85 10.17 -33.37
C PRO A 947 9.84 9.08 -33.73
N SER A 948 8.78 8.95 -32.94
CA SER A 948 7.66 8.07 -33.26
C SER A 948 7.00 8.50 -34.58
N ARG A 949 6.52 7.53 -35.37
CA ARG A 949 5.68 7.79 -36.56
C ARG A 949 4.27 8.26 -36.21
N THR A 950 3.90 8.24 -34.93
CA THR A 950 2.62 8.75 -34.41
C THR A 950 2.85 10.09 -33.71
N ASN A 951 1.92 11.03 -33.88
CA ASN A 951 1.87 12.35 -33.21
C ASN A 951 1.71 12.26 -31.67
N ASP A 952 1.88 11.08 -31.09
CA ASP A 952 1.77 10.85 -29.66
C ASP A 952 3.15 11.12 -29.04
N ASN A 953 3.30 12.31 -28.44
CA ASN A 953 4.53 12.81 -27.82
C ASN A 953 4.95 12.03 -26.55
N ARG A 954 4.50 10.78 -26.39
CA ARG A 954 4.70 9.96 -25.21
C ARG A 954 5.44 8.69 -25.55
N ILE A 955 6.74 8.84 -25.80
CA ILE A 955 7.66 7.72 -25.63
C ILE A 955 7.81 7.53 -24.12
N GLN A 956 6.98 6.66 -23.52
CA GLN A 956 7.17 6.20 -22.15
C GLN A 956 8.33 5.19 -22.15
N CYS A 957 9.56 5.70 -22.26
CA CYS A 957 10.76 4.88 -22.12
C CYS A 957 11.04 4.67 -20.63
N GLU A 958 10.77 3.45 -20.15
CA GLU A 958 11.22 3.03 -18.83
C GLU A 958 12.74 3.02 -18.78
N TYR A 959 13.30 3.66 -17.75
CA TYR A 959 14.72 3.63 -17.46
C TYR A 959 14.97 2.90 -16.14
N GLN A 960 16.13 2.26 -16.07
CA GLN A 960 16.61 1.61 -14.86
C GLN A 960 17.92 2.28 -14.41
N LEU A 961 17.99 2.64 -13.14
CA LEU A 961 19.18 3.22 -12.52
C LEU A 961 20.01 2.10 -11.89
N PHE A 962 21.20 1.86 -12.41
CA PHE A 962 22.15 0.86 -11.92
C PHE A 962 23.29 1.55 -11.17
N PHE A 963 23.74 0.97 -10.07
CA PHE A 963 24.98 1.35 -9.41
C PHE A 963 26.02 0.26 -9.63
N MET A 964 27.14 0.59 -10.29
CA MET A 964 28.14 -0.41 -10.69
C MET A 964 29.55 0.15 -10.62
N ARG A 965 30.55 -0.73 -10.49
CA ARG A 965 31.95 -0.33 -10.65
C ARG A 965 32.22 -0.04 -12.12
N LYS A 966 32.64 1.19 -12.38
CA LYS A 966 33.02 1.71 -13.69
C LYS A 966 34.53 1.66 -13.91
N LEU A 967 35.29 2.17 -12.96
CA LEU A 967 36.76 2.24 -13.03
C LEU A 967 37.37 1.18 -12.12
N TRP A 968 38.11 0.25 -12.72
CA TRP A 968 38.76 -0.85 -12.01
C TRP A 968 40.19 -0.49 -11.58
N ILE A 969 40.29 0.60 -10.81
CA ILE A 969 41.55 1.14 -10.29
C ILE A 969 41.68 0.69 -8.83
N ASN A 970 42.87 0.22 -8.44
CA ASN A 970 43.18 -0.22 -7.06
C ASN A 970 42.25 -1.33 -6.51
N VAL A 971 41.61 -2.10 -7.39
CA VAL A 971 40.75 -3.23 -7.00
C VAL A 971 41.63 -4.39 -6.56
N VAL A 972 41.53 -4.74 -5.29
CA VAL A 972 42.22 -5.88 -4.68
C VAL A 972 41.17 -6.76 -4.01
N PRO A 973 40.82 -7.92 -4.60
CA PRO A 973 39.89 -8.86 -4.01
C PRO A 973 40.28 -9.21 -2.57
N GLY A 974 39.31 -9.12 -1.65
CA GLY A 974 39.44 -9.34 -0.22
C GLY A 974 39.68 -8.05 0.58
N ARG A 975 40.02 -6.93 -0.09
CA ARG A 975 40.18 -5.64 0.58
C ARG A 975 38.82 -5.08 1.00
N ASP A 976 37.81 -5.17 0.15
CA ASP A 976 36.46 -4.67 0.40
C ASP A 976 35.45 -5.78 0.08
N ARG A 977 35.02 -6.49 1.13
CA ARG A 977 34.22 -7.71 1.02
C ARG A 977 32.84 -7.44 0.42
N ASN A 978 32.18 -6.35 0.82
CA ASN A 978 30.87 -5.98 0.28
C ASN A 978 30.99 -5.57 -1.20
N ALA A 979 32.06 -4.86 -1.55
CA ALA A 979 32.34 -4.54 -2.95
C ALA A 979 32.56 -5.80 -3.81
N ASP A 980 33.26 -6.79 -3.27
CA ASP A 980 33.51 -8.07 -3.93
C ASP A 980 32.22 -8.89 -4.13
N GLU A 981 31.39 -8.98 -3.09
CA GLU A 981 30.19 -9.82 -3.07
C GLU A 981 29.04 -9.27 -3.91
N ILE A 982 28.82 -7.95 -3.90
CA ILE A 982 27.70 -7.28 -4.56
C ILE A 982 28.07 -6.86 -5.99
N PHE A 983 29.31 -6.42 -6.22
CA PHE A 983 29.71 -5.81 -7.50
C PHE A 983 30.74 -6.62 -8.26
N HIS A 984 31.93 -6.86 -7.68
CA HIS A 984 33.04 -7.34 -8.49
C HIS A 984 32.77 -8.74 -9.06
N PHE A 985 32.24 -9.66 -8.24
CA PHE A 985 31.91 -11.02 -8.69
C PHE A 985 30.86 -10.97 -9.82
N HIS A 986 29.74 -10.29 -9.57
CA HIS A 986 28.61 -10.24 -10.50
C HIS A 986 28.89 -9.43 -11.78
N GLN A 987 29.85 -8.50 -11.77
CA GLN A 987 30.28 -7.80 -12.98
C GLN A 987 31.31 -8.60 -13.81
N GLU A 988 32.11 -9.47 -13.20
CA GLU A 988 33.13 -10.27 -13.90
C GLU A 988 32.60 -11.58 -14.46
N VAL A 989 31.64 -12.23 -13.78
CA VAL A 989 31.03 -13.50 -14.24
C VAL A 989 30.45 -13.38 -15.67
N PRO A 990 29.62 -12.37 -16.02
CA PRO A 990 29.08 -12.25 -17.37
C PRO A 990 30.17 -12.04 -18.43
N LYS A 991 31.27 -11.35 -18.09
CA LYS A 991 32.41 -11.16 -19.00
C LYS A 991 33.14 -12.48 -19.27
N LEU A 992 33.25 -13.31 -18.23
CA LEU A 992 33.78 -14.67 -18.34
C LEU A 992 32.89 -15.55 -19.23
N LEU A 993 31.57 -15.56 -18.99
CA LEU A 993 30.61 -16.39 -19.72
C LEU A 993 30.45 -15.97 -21.19
N GLN A 994 30.69 -14.70 -21.53
CA GLN A 994 30.80 -14.27 -22.93
C GLN A 994 32.11 -14.71 -23.61
N GLY A 995 33.02 -15.31 -22.85
CA GLY A 995 34.29 -15.84 -23.36
C GLY A 995 35.30 -14.74 -23.65
N TYR A 996 35.37 -13.65 -22.87
CA TYR A 996 36.36 -12.59 -23.14
C TYR A 996 37.78 -12.90 -22.64
N TYR A 997 37.92 -13.96 -21.84
CA TYR A 997 39.19 -14.35 -21.23
C TYR A 997 39.77 -15.59 -21.92
N GLN A 998 41.09 -15.65 -22.03
CA GLN A 998 41.80 -16.87 -22.41
C GLN A 998 41.93 -17.75 -21.18
N LEU A 999 41.35 -18.95 -21.22
CA LEU A 999 41.30 -19.87 -20.08
C LEU A 999 41.93 -21.20 -20.43
N THR A 1000 42.68 -21.78 -19.50
CA THR A 1000 43.10 -23.18 -19.56
C THR A 1000 41.96 -24.08 -19.07
N ARG A 1001 42.02 -25.38 -19.42
CA ARG A 1001 41.03 -26.36 -18.95
C ARG A 1001 40.86 -26.34 -17.42
N GLU A 1002 41.98 -26.30 -16.68
CA GLU A 1002 41.97 -26.31 -15.21
C GLU A 1002 41.30 -25.06 -14.63
N GLN A 1003 41.59 -23.89 -15.21
CA GLN A 1003 40.97 -22.63 -14.80
C GLN A 1003 39.46 -22.62 -15.05
N VAL A 1004 39.00 -23.22 -16.15
CA VAL A 1004 37.55 -23.35 -16.44
C VAL A 1004 36.87 -24.22 -15.37
N VAL A 1005 37.48 -25.35 -14.97
CA VAL A 1005 36.92 -26.20 -13.89
C VAL A 1005 36.82 -25.42 -12.58
N ASP A 1006 37.89 -24.72 -12.20
CA ASP A 1006 37.91 -23.96 -10.94
C ASP A 1006 36.88 -22.82 -10.94
N LEU A 1007 36.83 -22.01 -12.01
CA LEU A 1007 35.89 -20.89 -12.13
C LEU A 1007 34.43 -21.38 -12.18
N ALA A 1008 34.14 -22.44 -12.94
CA ALA A 1008 32.81 -23.04 -13.01
C ALA A 1008 32.35 -23.57 -11.64
N ALA A 1009 33.25 -24.21 -10.89
CA ALA A 1009 32.94 -24.70 -9.55
C ALA A 1009 32.66 -23.54 -8.57
N TYR A 1010 33.44 -22.46 -8.63
CA TYR A 1010 33.18 -21.27 -7.80
C TYR A 1010 31.89 -20.55 -8.17
N ILE A 1011 31.54 -20.45 -9.46
CA ILE A 1011 30.27 -19.88 -9.91
C ILE A 1011 29.10 -20.71 -9.40
N PHE A 1012 29.17 -22.04 -9.54
CA PHE A 1012 28.13 -22.94 -9.04
C PHE A 1012 27.95 -22.79 -7.53
N TRP A 1013 29.04 -22.84 -6.77
CA TRP A 1013 28.98 -22.70 -5.31
C TRP A 1013 28.50 -21.32 -4.83
N ALA A 1014 28.72 -20.27 -5.63
CA ALA A 1014 28.30 -18.93 -5.30
C ALA A 1014 26.80 -18.67 -5.58
N GLN A 1015 26.15 -19.52 -6.39
CA GLN A 1015 24.76 -19.33 -6.86
C GLN A 1015 23.78 -20.40 -6.35
N TYR A 1016 24.26 -21.60 -5.97
CA TYR A 1016 23.44 -22.76 -5.62
C TYR A 1016 23.82 -23.34 -4.24
N GLU A 1017 22.87 -23.99 -3.56
CA GLU A 1017 23.07 -24.54 -2.22
C GLU A 1017 23.71 -25.95 -2.23
N VAL A 1018 24.20 -26.41 -1.07
CA VAL A 1018 24.84 -27.75 -0.91
C VAL A 1018 23.89 -28.89 -1.27
N THR A 1019 22.58 -28.67 -1.10
CA THR A 1019 21.48 -29.57 -1.47
C THR A 1019 21.30 -29.75 -2.98
N ASP A 1020 21.88 -28.86 -3.79
CA ASP A 1020 21.71 -28.82 -5.25
C ASP A 1020 22.81 -29.55 -6.02
N VAL A 1021 23.88 -30.02 -5.36
CA VAL A 1021 24.94 -30.83 -5.99
C VAL A 1021 24.37 -32.09 -6.70
N PRO A 1022 23.38 -32.81 -6.14
CA PRO A 1022 22.69 -33.89 -6.87
C PRO A 1022 21.92 -33.41 -8.11
N LEU A 1023 21.44 -32.16 -8.13
CA LEU A 1023 20.74 -31.56 -9.28
C LEU A 1023 21.72 -31.23 -10.41
N LEU A 1024 22.91 -30.72 -10.08
CA LEU A 1024 24.01 -30.54 -11.04
C LEU A 1024 24.39 -31.87 -11.71
N GLY A 1025 24.39 -32.95 -10.94
CA GLY A 1025 24.61 -34.30 -11.45
C GLY A 1025 23.52 -34.81 -12.40
N LYS A 1026 22.25 -34.44 -12.20
CA LYS A 1026 21.13 -34.91 -13.04
C LYS A 1026 20.91 -34.05 -14.29
N ASN A 1027 21.02 -32.73 -14.17
CA ASN A 1027 20.65 -31.76 -15.20
C ASN A 1027 21.84 -30.91 -15.69
N PHE A 1028 23.05 -31.48 -15.76
CA PHE A 1028 24.29 -30.76 -16.09
C PHE A 1028 24.23 -29.91 -17.38
N HIS A 1029 23.48 -30.36 -18.40
CA HIS A 1029 23.33 -29.62 -19.66
C HIS A 1029 22.63 -28.27 -19.49
N ASP A 1030 21.71 -28.15 -18.54
CA ASP A 1030 20.96 -26.91 -18.31
C ASP A 1030 21.82 -25.86 -17.58
N PHE A 1031 22.78 -26.31 -16.76
CA PHE A 1031 23.71 -25.44 -16.04
C PHE A 1031 24.89 -24.98 -16.89
N LEU A 1032 25.24 -25.68 -17.97
CA LEU A 1032 26.43 -25.42 -18.78
C LEU A 1032 26.57 -23.94 -19.22
N PRO A 1033 25.52 -23.28 -19.76
CA PRO A 1033 25.61 -21.88 -20.20
C PRO A 1033 25.79 -20.88 -19.06
N MET A 1034 25.49 -21.27 -17.81
CA MET A 1034 25.62 -20.43 -16.61
C MET A 1034 27.00 -20.59 -15.94
N LEU A 1035 27.72 -21.69 -16.23
CA LEU A 1035 28.99 -22.02 -15.59
C LEU A 1035 30.21 -21.73 -16.46
N MET A 1036 30.09 -21.78 -17.79
CA MET A 1036 31.21 -21.56 -18.70
C MET A 1036 30.81 -20.99 -20.05
N ALA A 1037 31.79 -20.42 -20.75
CA ALA A 1037 31.59 -19.88 -22.09
C ALA A 1037 31.54 -20.98 -23.17
N LYS A 1038 30.77 -20.74 -24.24
CA LYS A 1038 30.59 -21.69 -25.36
C LYS A 1038 31.90 -22.04 -26.08
N ASP A 1039 32.85 -21.13 -26.13
CA ASP A 1039 34.15 -21.39 -26.77
C ASP A 1039 35.02 -22.33 -25.93
N ALA A 1040 34.88 -22.32 -24.60
CA ALA A 1040 35.54 -23.24 -23.68
C ALA A 1040 34.96 -24.66 -23.73
N GLU A 1041 33.69 -24.84 -24.12
CA GLU A 1041 33.08 -26.18 -24.29
C GLU A 1041 33.88 -27.06 -25.26
N ARG A 1042 34.52 -26.46 -26.27
CA ARG A 1042 35.29 -27.17 -27.30
C ARG A 1042 36.58 -27.81 -26.79
N LEU A 1043 37.05 -27.45 -25.60
CA LEU A 1043 38.31 -27.95 -25.05
C LEU A 1043 38.22 -29.41 -24.59
N GLN A 1044 37.02 -29.91 -24.28
CA GLN A 1044 36.82 -31.28 -23.79
C GLN A 1044 35.37 -31.76 -23.98
N LYS A 1045 35.15 -33.09 -23.99
CA LYS A 1045 33.80 -33.67 -24.04
C LYS A 1045 33.00 -33.34 -22.76
N ILE A 1046 31.70 -33.10 -22.94
CA ILE A 1046 30.75 -32.71 -21.87
C ILE A 1046 30.75 -33.67 -20.68
N ASP A 1047 30.83 -34.99 -20.91
CA ASP A 1047 30.87 -35.98 -19.82
C ASP A 1047 32.08 -35.82 -18.89
N HIS A 1048 33.20 -35.33 -19.41
CA HIS A 1048 34.36 -35.07 -18.58
C HIS A 1048 34.25 -33.72 -17.87
N TRP A 1049 33.70 -32.68 -18.51
CA TRP A 1049 33.36 -31.43 -17.82
C TRP A 1049 32.48 -31.67 -16.60
N LYS A 1050 31.44 -32.48 -16.78
CA LYS A 1050 30.54 -32.91 -15.69
C LYS A 1050 31.30 -33.53 -14.54
N ARG A 1051 32.20 -34.47 -14.83
CA ARG A 1051 32.98 -35.18 -13.81
C ARG A 1051 33.93 -34.24 -13.06
N ASP A 1052 34.68 -33.44 -13.80
CA ASP A 1052 35.75 -32.60 -13.24
C ASP A 1052 35.15 -31.44 -12.42
N ILE A 1053 34.04 -30.83 -12.89
CA ILE A 1053 33.33 -29.77 -12.17
C ILE A 1053 32.65 -30.32 -10.91
N ILE A 1054 31.95 -31.46 -10.97
CA ILE A 1054 31.32 -32.07 -9.78
C ILE A 1054 32.39 -32.43 -8.75
N ALA A 1055 33.50 -33.02 -9.17
CA ALA A 1055 34.60 -33.35 -8.26
C ALA A 1055 35.19 -32.10 -7.59
N LYS A 1056 35.30 -31.00 -8.35
CA LYS A 1056 35.75 -29.72 -7.78
C LYS A 1056 34.72 -29.13 -6.82
N VAL A 1057 33.43 -29.09 -7.19
CA VAL A 1057 32.33 -28.62 -6.33
C VAL A 1057 32.28 -29.41 -5.02
N ASP A 1058 32.42 -30.73 -5.07
CA ASP A 1058 32.48 -31.58 -3.88
C ASP A 1058 33.67 -31.24 -2.96
N SER A 1059 34.81 -30.83 -3.54
CA SER A 1059 35.99 -30.40 -2.77
C SER A 1059 35.81 -29.04 -2.08
N LEU A 1060 34.83 -28.24 -2.50
CA LEU A 1060 34.52 -26.93 -1.92
C LEU A 1060 33.53 -27.02 -0.73
N LYS A 1061 33.08 -28.24 -0.36
CA LYS A 1061 32.19 -28.45 0.78
C LYS A 1061 32.77 -27.86 2.07
N GLY A 1062 32.01 -26.94 2.68
CA GLY A 1062 32.37 -26.25 3.91
C GLY A 1062 32.94 -24.84 3.72
N ILE A 1063 33.17 -24.40 2.48
CA ILE A 1063 33.53 -23.01 2.15
C ILE A 1063 32.24 -22.18 2.09
N SER A 1064 32.27 -20.95 2.61
CA SER A 1064 31.12 -20.04 2.52
C SER A 1064 30.93 -19.48 1.10
N VAL A 1065 29.70 -19.08 0.76
CA VAL A 1065 29.38 -18.42 -0.54
C VAL A 1065 30.30 -17.22 -0.78
N SER A 1066 30.53 -16.42 0.26
CA SER A 1066 31.45 -15.28 0.24
C SER A 1066 32.89 -15.66 -0.10
N GLU A 1067 33.40 -16.73 0.51
CA GLU A 1067 34.75 -17.22 0.24
C GLU A 1067 34.89 -17.79 -1.17
N ALA A 1068 33.84 -18.40 -1.72
CA ALA A 1068 33.81 -18.85 -3.11
C ALA A 1068 33.83 -17.68 -4.10
N LYS A 1069 33.02 -16.62 -3.86
CA LYS A 1069 33.07 -15.37 -4.65
C LYS A 1069 34.46 -14.72 -4.58
N LEU A 1070 35.08 -14.71 -3.40
CA LEU A 1070 36.44 -14.18 -3.22
C LEU A 1070 37.51 -15.03 -3.92
N ALA A 1071 37.40 -16.37 -3.86
CA ALA A 1071 38.32 -17.28 -4.54
C ALA A 1071 38.23 -17.13 -6.06
N PHE A 1072 37.01 -17.00 -6.59
CA PHE A 1072 36.77 -16.66 -8.00
C PHE A 1072 37.50 -15.36 -8.39
N LEU A 1073 37.30 -14.28 -7.62
CA LEU A 1073 37.91 -12.99 -7.92
C LEU A 1073 39.43 -13.00 -7.82
N LYS A 1074 40.00 -13.73 -6.86
CA LYS A 1074 41.47 -13.91 -6.74
C LYS A 1074 42.07 -14.66 -7.92
N LEU A 1075 41.36 -15.65 -8.46
CA LEU A 1075 41.77 -16.34 -9.68
C LEU A 1075 41.65 -15.39 -10.89
N MET A 1076 40.54 -14.66 -10.99
CA MET A 1076 40.31 -13.70 -12.07
C MET A 1076 41.36 -12.58 -12.09
N GLN A 1077 41.82 -12.10 -10.92
CA GLN A 1077 42.83 -11.05 -10.80
C GLN A 1077 44.17 -11.40 -11.48
N GLN A 1078 44.46 -12.69 -11.68
CA GLN A 1078 45.67 -13.15 -12.35
C GLN A 1078 45.65 -12.88 -13.86
N PHE A 1079 44.46 -12.70 -14.45
CA PHE A 1079 44.32 -12.40 -15.86
C PHE A 1079 44.65 -10.94 -16.15
N SER A 1080 45.45 -10.70 -17.19
CA SER A 1080 45.86 -9.36 -17.61
C SER A 1080 44.68 -8.44 -17.94
N MET A 1081 43.57 -9.01 -18.39
CA MET A 1081 42.35 -8.30 -18.77
C MET A 1081 41.30 -8.21 -17.63
N PHE A 1082 41.65 -8.56 -16.39
CA PHE A 1082 40.73 -8.41 -15.25
C PHE A 1082 40.24 -6.97 -15.09
N GLY A 1083 38.93 -6.80 -14.84
CA GLY A 1083 38.34 -5.48 -14.68
C GLY A 1083 38.30 -4.66 -15.98
N SER A 1084 38.36 -5.32 -17.14
CA SER A 1084 38.21 -4.64 -18.43
C SER A 1084 36.75 -4.46 -18.81
N THR A 1085 36.47 -3.43 -19.59
CA THR A 1085 35.24 -3.34 -20.39
C THR A 1085 35.57 -3.76 -21.81
N PHE A 1086 34.81 -4.71 -22.34
CA PHE A 1086 35.05 -5.34 -23.64
C PHE A 1086 34.10 -4.83 -24.71
N PHE A 1087 34.59 -4.67 -25.94
CA PHE A 1087 33.81 -4.24 -27.10
C PHE A 1087 34.18 -5.07 -28.32
N VAL A 1088 33.22 -5.77 -28.91
CA VAL A 1088 33.42 -6.44 -30.21
C VAL A 1088 33.18 -5.42 -31.31
N VAL A 1089 34.21 -5.16 -32.12
CA VAL A 1089 34.21 -4.11 -33.15
C VAL A 1089 34.71 -4.66 -34.48
N LYS A 1090 34.36 -4.01 -35.58
CA LYS A 1090 35.00 -4.26 -36.88
C LYS A 1090 36.00 -3.15 -37.17
N GLN A 1091 37.16 -3.49 -37.70
CA GLN A 1091 38.17 -2.49 -38.08
C GLN A 1091 38.30 -2.48 -39.61
N ALA A 1092 38.48 -1.29 -40.18
CA ALA A 1092 38.56 -1.09 -41.63
C ALA A 1092 39.87 -0.41 -42.09
N THR A 1093 40.82 -0.22 -41.18
CA THR A 1093 41.98 0.67 -41.38
C THR A 1093 43.31 -0.05 -41.54
N ASP A 1094 43.54 -1.15 -40.82
CA ASP A 1094 44.83 -1.83 -40.82
C ASP A 1094 44.69 -3.22 -41.44
N GLN A 1095 45.40 -3.48 -42.54
CA GLN A 1095 45.36 -4.77 -43.23
C GLN A 1095 46.08 -5.89 -42.47
N ASN A 1096 46.95 -5.54 -41.51
CA ASN A 1096 47.66 -6.52 -40.69
C ASN A 1096 46.82 -7.02 -39.51
N LEU A 1097 45.71 -6.34 -39.20
CA LEU A 1097 44.80 -6.72 -38.13
C LEU A 1097 43.61 -7.51 -38.66
N PRO A 1098 43.08 -8.46 -37.87
CA PRO A 1098 41.82 -9.11 -38.20
C PRO A 1098 40.69 -8.10 -38.43
N PRO A 1099 39.74 -8.37 -39.34
CA PRO A 1099 38.62 -7.47 -39.63
C PRO A 1099 37.68 -7.30 -38.43
N THR A 1100 37.63 -8.27 -37.53
CA THR A 1100 36.88 -8.20 -36.27
C THR A 1100 37.87 -8.24 -35.11
N LEU A 1101 37.76 -7.28 -34.19
CA LEU A 1101 38.60 -7.16 -33.01
C LEU A 1101 37.75 -7.19 -31.74
N LEU A 1102 38.34 -7.71 -30.67
CA LEU A 1102 37.85 -7.55 -29.31
C LEU A 1102 38.68 -6.46 -28.65
N ILE A 1103 38.06 -5.33 -28.33
CA ILE A 1103 38.73 -4.22 -27.64
C ILE A 1103 38.53 -4.41 -26.14
N ALA A 1104 39.58 -4.23 -25.35
CA ALA A 1104 39.49 -4.14 -23.90
C ALA A 1104 40.01 -2.78 -23.41
N ILE A 1105 39.25 -2.12 -22.54
CA ILE A 1105 39.64 -0.87 -21.87
C ILE A 1105 39.66 -1.12 -20.37
N ASN A 1106 40.81 -0.91 -19.73
CA ASN A 1106 41.00 -1.18 -18.31
C ASN A 1106 42.02 -0.21 -17.69
N ARG A 1107 42.52 -0.49 -16.48
CA ARG A 1107 43.47 0.37 -15.76
C ARG A 1107 44.82 0.56 -16.46
N THR A 1108 45.25 -0.34 -17.34
CA THR A 1108 46.55 -0.27 -18.00
C THR A 1108 46.47 0.43 -19.36
N GLY A 1109 45.33 0.34 -20.06
CA GLY A 1109 45.14 1.10 -21.28
C GLY A 1109 44.03 0.59 -22.19
N PHE A 1110 44.27 0.76 -23.50
CA PHE A 1110 43.42 0.35 -24.61
C PHE A 1110 44.08 -0.82 -25.34
N HIS A 1111 43.40 -1.97 -25.41
CA HIS A 1111 43.97 -3.22 -25.91
C HIS A 1111 43.20 -3.74 -27.13
N LEU A 1112 43.93 -4.27 -28.11
CA LEU A 1112 43.40 -4.98 -29.28
C LEU A 1112 43.62 -6.47 -29.08
N ILE A 1113 42.53 -7.25 -29.12
CA ILE A 1113 42.54 -8.69 -28.86
C ILE A 1113 41.90 -9.41 -30.05
N GLU A 1114 42.46 -10.54 -30.45
CA GLU A 1114 41.86 -11.40 -31.46
C GLU A 1114 40.63 -12.15 -30.87
N PRO A 1115 39.42 -12.04 -31.47
CA PRO A 1115 38.20 -12.57 -30.87
C PRO A 1115 38.15 -14.09 -30.66
N HIS A 1116 38.90 -14.87 -31.44
CA HIS A 1116 38.85 -16.34 -31.37
C HIS A 1116 39.90 -16.90 -30.41
N THR A 1117 41.17 -16.56 -30.63
CA THR A 1117 42.32 -17.04 -29.84
C THR A 1117 42.44 -16.34 -28.50
N LYS A 1118 41.86 -15.14 -28.38
CA LYS A 1118 41.99 -14.22 -27.24
C LYS A 1118 43.42 -13.71 -27.05
N GLU A 1119 44.25 -13.80 -28.10
CA GLU A 1119 45.61 -13.28 -28.09
C GLU A 1119 45.60 -11.75 -28.15
N ILE A 1120 46.45 -11.11 -27.33
CA ILE A 1120 46.59 -9.67 -27.29
C ILE A 1120 47.50 -9.24 -28.44
N LEU A 1121 46.92 -8.60 -29.46
CA LEU A 1121 47.64 -8.14 -30.65
C LEU A 1121 48.47 -6.89 -30.33
N HIS A 1122 47.85 -5.90 -29.70
CA HIS A 1122 48.50 -4.65 -29.29
C HIS A 1122 47.90 -4.09 -28.00
N SER A 1123 48.70 -3.37 -27.23
CA SER A 1123 48.29 -2.67 -26.01
C SER A 1123 48.86 -1.25 -26.03
N TYR A 1124 47.98 -0.25 -25.85
CA TYR A 1124 48.34 1.16 -25.82
C TYR A 1124 48.03 1.74 -24.45
N SER A 1125 49.04 2.31 -23.79
CA SER A 1125 48.85 3.02 -22.53
C SER A 1125 48.08 4.32 -22.73
N TYR A 1126 47.49 4.85 -21.65
CA TYR A 1126 46.78 6.14 -21.70
C TYR A 1126 47.66 7.32 -22.14
N THR A 1127 48.97 7.24 -21.94
CA THR A 1127 49.93 8.26 -22.38
C THR A 1127 50.19 8.25 -23.89
N GLU A 1128 49.88 7.15 -24.57
CA GLU A 1128 50.04 7.02 -26.03
C GLU A 1128 48.77 7.43 -26.79
N LEU A 1129 47.67 7.69 -26.07
CA LEU A 1129 46.39 8.13 -26.62
C LEU A 1129 46.42 9.63 -26.90
N ASN A 1130 46.51 10.00 -28.17
CA ASN A 1130 46.60 11.41 -28.57
C ASN A 1130 45.24 12.02 -28.87
N PHE A 1131 44.38 11.26 -29.53
CA PHE A 1131 43.06 11.73 -29.94
C PHE A 1131 42.12 10.55 -30.11
N TRP A 1132 40.88 10.72 -29.64
CA TRP A 1132 39.79 9.83 -29.99
C TRP A 1132 38.53 10.65 -30.25
N SER A 1133 37.62 10.08 -31.03
CA SER A 1133 36.32 10.65 -31.33
C SER A 1133 35.33 9.52 -31.59
N SER A 1134 34.12 9.63 -31.06
CA SER A 1134 33.06 8.66 -31.27
C SER A 1134 31.94 9.23 -32.15
N GLY A 1135 31.26 8.34 -32.86
CA GLY A 1135 30.00 8.60 -33.55
C GLY A 1135 29.03 7.45 -33.33
N ASN A 1136 27.82 7.53 -33.91
CA ASN A 1136 26.78 6.52 -33.70
C ASN A 1136 27.14 5.13 -34.26
N THR A 1137 28.04 5.06 -35.23
CA THR A 1137 28.44 3.83 -35.92
C THR A 1137 29.94 3.58 -35.89
N PHE A 1138 30.72 4.48 -35.29
CA PHE A 1138 32.17 4.36 -35.30
C PHE A 1138 32.81 4.89 -34.03
N PHE A 1139 34.02 4.43 -33.79
CA PHE A 1139 34.95 4.95 -32.81
C PHE A 1139 36.31 5.09 -33.49
N HIS A 1140 36.81 6.32 -33.56
CA HIS A 1140 38.08 6.63 -34.19
C HIS A 1140 39.10 6.99 -33.11
N ILE A 1141 40.29 6.42 -33.19
CA ILE A 1141 41.35 6.63 -32.21
C ILE A 1141 42.71 6.68 -32.89
N LYS A 1142 43.59 7.55 -32.38
CA LYS A 1142 44.93 7.79 -32.89
C LYS A 1142 45.96 7.58 -31.78
N PHE A 1143 46.93 6.72 -32.07
CA PHE A 1143 48.05 6.38 -31.21
C PHE A 1143 49.35 7.00 -31.73
N GLY A 1144 50.27 7.35 -30.83
CA GLY A 1144 51.66 7.67 -31.17
C GLY A 1144 51.95 9.12 -31.61
N ASN A 1145 53.19 9.55 -31.40
CA ASN A 1145 53.69 10.92 -31.55
C ASN A 1145 54.06 11.28 -33.01
N MET A 1146 54.58 12.49 -33.26
CA MET A 1146 54.85 13.01 -34.63
C MET A 1146 55.73 12.12 -35.54
N MET A 1147 56.47 11.14 -35.00
CA MET A 1147 57.34 10.22 -35.76
C MET A 1147 56.64 8.96 -36.30
N GLY A 1148 55.39 8.68 -35.91
CA GLY A 1148 54.63 7.54 -36.42
C GLY A 1148 53.29 7.42 -35.71
N SER A 1149 52.20 7.74 -36.41
CA SER A 1149 50.86 7.68 -35.83
C SER A 1149 50.01 6.59 -36.44
N THR A 1150 49.56 5.64 -35.61
CA THR A 1150 48.60 4.62 -36.01
C THR A 1150 47.19 5.17 -35.81
N LYS A 1151 46.37 5.13 -36.86
CA LYS A 1151 44.96 5.52 -36.80
C LYS A 1151 44.11 4.27 -36.93
N LEU A 1152 43.18 4.07 -36.00
CA LEU A 1152 42.21 2.99 -36.06
C LEU A 1152 40.80 3.57 -36.17
N LEU A 1153 40.06 3.09 -37.17
CA LEU A 1153 38.63 3.31 -37.30
C LEU A 1153 37.92 2.01 -36.99
N LEU A 1154 37.14 2.03 -35.91
CA LEU A 1154 36.40 0.90 -35.40
C LEU A 1154 34.92 1.13 -35.68
N GLU A 1155 34.29 0.29 -36.49
CA GLU A 1155 32.84 0.27 -36.66
C GLU A 1155 32.20 -0.36 -35.42
N THR A 1156 31.44 0.44 -34.68
CA THR A 1156 30.76 0.04 -33.45
C THR A 1156 29.61 0.96 -33.11
N LYS A 1157 28.53 0.41 -32.56
CA LYS A 1157 27.42 1.19 -31.98
C LYS A 1157 27.72 1.65 -30.54
N GLN A 1158 28.80 1.14 -29.93
CA GLN A 1158 29.18 1.40 -28.55
C GLN A 1158 30.31 2.44 -28.41
N GLY A 1159 30.58 3.21 -29.47
CA GLY A 1159 31.65 4.22 -29.47
C GLY A 1159 31.50 5.23 -28.35
N TYR A 1160 30.26 5.62 -28.02
CA TYR A 1160 29.97 6.53 -26.90
C TYR A 1160 30.41 5.97 -25.55
N LYS A 1161 30.30 4.64 -25.31
CA LYS A 1161 30.78 4.00 -24.07
C LYS A 1161 32.30 3.99 -24.00
N MET A 1162 32.96 3.73 -25.13
CA MET A 1162 34.42 3.71 -25.22
C MET A 1162 35.00 5.10 -24.92
N ASP A 1163 34.41 6.13 -25.53
CA ASP A 1163 34.78 7.54 -25.34
C ASP A 1163 34.65 7.96 -23.86
N GLU A 1164 33.47 7.72 -23.29
CA GLU A 1164 33.15 8.07 -21.91
C GLU A 1164 34.05 7.35 -20.89
N LEU A 1165 34.36 6.07 -21.14
CA LEU A 1165 35.23 5.27 -20.30
C LEU A 1165 36.69 5.75 -20.36
N LEU A 1166 37.23 6.02 -21.55
CA LEU A 1166 38.58 6.59 -21.71
C LEU A 1166 38.69 7.95 -21.04
N ALA A 1167 37.72 8.83 -21.27
CA ALA A 1167 37.66 10.14 -20.64
C ALA A 1167 37.64 10.03 -19.11
N SER A 1168 36.90 9.06 -18.56
CA SER A 1168 36.82 8.80 -17.13
C SER A 1168 38.13 8.30 -16.53
N TYR A 1169 38.82 7.33 -17.16
CA TYR A 1169 40.14 6.86 -16.73
C TYR A 1169 41.17 7.99 -16.76
N ILE A 1170 41.25 8.74 -17.87
CA ILE A 1170 42.19 9.85 -18.02
C ILE A 1170 41.92 10.95 -16.99
N ARG A 1171 40.64 11.28 -16.74
CA ARG A 1171 40.25 12.26 -15.72
C ARG A 1171 40.67 11.80 -14.33
N ASN A 1172 40.46 10.53 -14.00
CA ASN A 1172 40.86 9.97 -12.72
C ASN A 1172 42.38 10.01 -12.54
N PHE A 1173 43.16 9.58 -13.53
CA PHE A 1173 44.63 9.64 -13.45
C PHE A 1173 45.17 11.06 -13.37
N LYS A 1174 44.57 12.03 -14.10
CA LYS A 1174 44.92 13.45 -13.95
C LYS A 1174 44.61 13.97 -12.55
N ALA A 1175 43.46 13.61 -11.99
CA ALA A 1175 43.09 14.01 -10.62
C ALA A 1175 44.02 13.38 -9.57
N GLN A 1176 44.44 12.12 -9.75
CA GLN A 1176 45.42 11.47 -8.88
C GLN A 1176 46.80 12.14 -8.98
N ALA A 1177 47.25 12.50 -10.18
CA ALA A 1177 48.52 13.21 -10.40
C ALA A 1177 48.51 14.66 -9.88
N GLN A 1178 47.35 15.26 -9.61
CA GLN A 1178 47.23 16.56 -8.95
C GLN A 1178 47.17 16.46 -7.42
N ARG A 1179 46.79 15.29 -6.89
CA ARG A 1179 46.71 15.02 -5.43
C ARG A 1179 48.03 14.51 -4.86
N ASN A 1180 48.82 13.83 -5.68
CA ASN A 1180 50.20 13.43 -5.42
C ASN A 1180 51.15 14.54 -5.87
#